data_AF-A0A0D3I3Z4-F1
#
_entry.id   AF-A0A0D3I3Z4-F1
#
_cell.length_a   1.000
_cell.length_b   1.000
_cell.length_c   1.000
_cell.angle_alpha   90.00
_cell.angle_beta   90.00
_cell.angle_gamma   90.00
#
_symmetry.space_group_name_H-M   'P 1'
#
loop_
_entity.id
_entity.type
_entity.pdbx_description
1 polymer ?
#
loop_
_entity_poly.entity_id
_entity_poly.type
_entity_poly.pdbx_seq_one_letter_code
_entity_poly.pdbx_strand_id
1 'polypeptide(L)'
;MPPFPAIFALAANMNGRYSVSSGGRHDVPFNDDYASRGLEYFDVWSPEIATHYAEVFWTDMGTHPIPPEIVRRFANKTMAIVGYEMDQMERVSVDPNDVSSHGAATRMVARHRAGAAASPDGAPSSQWFSEGNGGESRKSFHGYPAGFAQLVRSPRAWHTTPMQIDIRNRDCGATPDDVARCSGPHGFTPGPEPRQARYGLAVAGLVPGGPKGGVPGATNYSGLLECPCNGRYGGDPAFYPDGGKGGSRTRAHVLSAEACFGAVAQLGVNATSIRNETAQTASSHPLGCSSTRLVDARGASSATFNTAHSAVSCEAGARRVGQVTSLVGVTLGIALDAASDAATLTLSGPAGGWFGAGLHALVMADQPYTIVVAGEEEAQHCAGTRLAASVTVLSDSVSGGVRTVEMSRPLKGRTDDHYSFSLAANTTLNLITAAHHHATLTLTDAAGAPTCVCDQGGRGDLCHDGGTGCAHFVKECAPPRHDAAGAHYPFGDLLEQRNPTCSSMSYAGGLRCCGHGRIMLDADQPVRPELLRYHHKYRFWFEEYLPAPRAHAAVQAPAAPSGGGASHLNLERIYYMTEASAGEYDVPPAFATPSVPLPGYPSWPLGVPTPGTSCTGSCPTPEQPSRFGADCECVHTITYHWSIDNKSLIYAGGHCHAPSCLDISLYRNDTGTPQLLCRQATKYGAGDVKHDKFDEADFVALPPCLWEGEGLDPAPWLGPKTPMVSVKRNRNTRLGHFGEMASWQMRGVPFPAHRAQLADRKAAVVARS
;
A
#
# COMPACT_ATOMS: atom_id res chain seq x y z
N MET A 1 -13.96 7.18 43.27
CA MET A 1 -12.96 8.07 42.61
C MET A 1 -13.18 9.49 43.12
N PRO A 2 -12.17 10.17 43.69
CA PRO A 2 -12.16 11.63 43.78
C PRO A 2 -11.71 12.24 42.42
N PRO A 3 -12.16 13.46 42.06
CA PRO A 3 -11.75 14.10 40.81
C PRO A 3 -10.38 14.76 40.94
N PHE A 4 -9.44 14.41 40.04
CA PHE A 4 -8.22 15.19 39.83
C PHE A 4 -8.53 16.43 38.96
N PRO A 5 -7.90 17.59 39.21
CA PRO A 5 -8.06 18.77 38.35
C PRO A 5 -7.36 18.52 37.00
N ALA A 6 -8.13 18.49 35.92
CA ALA A 6 -7.68 18.02 34.61
C ALA A 6 -7.46 19.14 33.56
N ILE A 7 -6.99 20.32 34.02
CA ILE A 7 -6.47 21.38 33.17
C ILE A 7 -5.14 21.84 33.78
N PHE A 8 -4.03 21.63 33.06
CA PHE A 8 -2.69 22.03 33.49
C PHE A 8 -2.14 23.03 32.46
N ALA A 9 -1.80 24.24 32.91
CA ALA A 9 -1.29 25.30 32.04
C ALA A 9 0.25 25.31 31.90
N LEU A 10 0.96 24.37 32.53
CA LEU A 10 2.43 24.32 32.62
C LEU A 10 2.92 22.87 32.71
N ALA A 11 2.94 22.13 31.59
CA ALA A 11 3.66 20.85 31.51
C ALA A 11 4.50 20.83 30.23
N ALA A 12 5.70 20.27 30.30
CA ALA A 12 6.51 20.06 29.09
C ALA A 12 5.85 19.07 28.13
N ASN A 13 6.28 19.10 26.86
CA ASN A 13 6.02 18.05 25.87
C ASN A 13 6.29 16.66 26.48
N MET A 14 5.39 15.71 26.27
CA MET A 14 5.58 14.31 26.65
C MET A 14 6.80 13.68 25.98
N ASN A 15 7.01 13.98 24.69
CA ASN A 15 8.04 13.33 23.87
C ASN A 15 9.30 14.18 23.64
N GLY A 16 9.54 15.14 24.55
CA GLY A 16 10.72 16.00 24.57
C GLY A 16 10.72 17.04 23.44
N ARG A 17 11.93 17.38 22.96
CA ARG A 17 12.09 18.23 21.78
C ARG A 17 11.93 17.44 20.49
N TYR A 18 11.37 18.11 19.50
CA TYR A 18 11.12 17.64 18.16
C TYR A 18 12.07 18.29 17.15
N SER A 19 11.93 17.89 15.89
CA SER A 19 12.46 18.65 14.77
C SER A 19 11.43 18.68 13.65
N VAL A 20 11.49 19.72 12.82
CA VAL A 20 10.58 19.92 11.69
C VAL A 20 11.37 20.29 10.44
N SER A 21 10.78 20.01 9.30
CA SER A 21 11.28 20.39 7.99
C SER A 21 10.42 21.50 7.38
N SER A 22 10.96 22.16 6.36
CA SER A 22 10.22 23.08 5.50
C SER A 22 10.89 23.08 4.13
N GLY A 23 10.14 22.81 3.06
CA GLY A 23 10.74 22.67 1.74
C GLY A 23 11.75 21.51 1.70
N GLY A 24 12.97 21.82 1.28
CA GLY A 24 14.14 20.94 1.40
C GLY A 24 15.03 21.20 2.62
N ARG A 25 14.61 22.06 3.56
CA ARG A 25 15.34 22.38 4.79
C ARG A 25 14.95 21.40 5.90
N HIS A 26 15.93 21.02 6.70
CA HIS A 26 15.79 20.19 7.90
C HIS A 26 16.19 20.99 9.13
N ASP A 27 15.72 20.59 10.32
CA ASP A 27 15.99 21.28 11.59
C ASP A 27 15.67 22.78 11.55
N VAL A 28 14.53 23.09 10.95
CA VAL A 28 14.09 24.48 10.80
C VAL A 28 13.73 25.04 12.18
N PRO A 29 14.26 26.22 12.57
CA PRO A 29 13.88 26.88 13.81
C PRO A 29 12.37 27.15 13.82
N PHE A 30 11.66 26.44 14.70
CA PHE A 30 10.23 26.52 14.91
C PHE A 30 9.96 26.26 16.40
N ASN A 31 8.95 26.89 16.97
CA ASN A 31 8.61 26.67 18.37
C ASN A 31 7.76 25.39 18.53
N ASP A 32 8.45 24.28 18.80
CA ASP A 32 7.91 22.94 19.04
C ASP A 32 7.50 22.70 20.51
N ASP A 33 7.82 23.61 21.43
CA ASP A 33 7.39 23.57 22.82
C ASP A 33 5.98 24.17 22.95
N TYR A 34 4.98 23.28 23.06
CA TYR A 34 3.58 23.67 23.20
C TYR A 34 3.32 24.49 24.48
N ALA A 35 4.08 24.25 25.55
CA ALA A 35 3.91 24.94 26.83
C ALA A 35 4.40 26.40 26.73
N SER A 36 5.53 26.62 26.05
CA SER A 36 6.05 27.98 25.80
C SER A 36 5.10 28.84 24.95
N ARG A 37 4.26 28.20 24.12
CA ARG A 37 3.18 28.83 23.35
C ARG A 37 1.95 29.20 24.18
N GLY A 38 1.92 28.86 25.47
CA GLY A 38 0.80 29.14 26.37
C GLY A 38 -0.42 28.24 26.15
N LEU A 39 -0.24 27.06 25.54
CA LEU A 39 -1.33 26.17 25.16
C LEU A 39 -1.83 25.34 26.35
N GLU A 40 -3.13 25.11 26.38
CA GLU A 40 -3.77 24.19 27.32
C GLU A 40 -3.77 22.77 26.75
N TYR A 41 -3.85 21.76 27.62
CA TYR A 41 -4.01 20.37 27.19
C TYR A 41 -4.98 19.57 28.05
N PHE A 42 -5.44 18.44 27.50
CA PHE A 42 -6.06 17.36 28.25
C PHE A 42 -5.49 16.01 27.84
N ASP A 43 -5.43 15.08 28.79
CA ASP A 43 -4.92 13.72 28.59
C ASP A 43 -6.08 12.71 28.51
N VAL A 44 -5.97 11.72 27.62
CA VAL A 44 -6.86 10.55 27.54
C VAL A 44 -6.06 9.25 27.48
N TRP A 45 -6.68 8.14 27.88
CA TRP A 45 -6.00 6.87 28.14
C TRP A 45 -6.80 5.70 27.57
N SER A 46 -6.17 4.86 26.75
CA SER A 46 -6.80 3.63 26.24
C SER A 46 -7.18 2.68 27.38
N PRO A 47 -8.03 1.66 27.11
CA PRO A 47 -8.06 0.43 27.89
C PRO A 47 -6.69 -0.24 27.98
N GLU A 48 -6.56 -1.25 28.84
CA GLU A 48 -5.31 -2.01 28.95
C GLU A 48 -5.06 -2.81 27.66
N ILE A 49 -3.80 -2.80 27.23
CA ILE A 49 -3.25 -3.64 26.18
C ILE A 49 -2.39 -4.69 26.88
N ALA A 50 -2.64 -5.96 26.59
CA ALA A 50 -1.86 -7.08 27.09
C ALA A 50 -1.43 -7.95 25.91
N THR A 51 -0.12 -8.17 25.75
CA THR A 51 0.45 -8.88 24.59
C THR A 51 1.52 -9.89 24.99
N HIS A 52 1.53 -11.04 24.31
CA HIS A 52 2.68 -11.95 24.27
C HIS A 52 3.77 -11.40 23.34
N TYR A 53 5.01 -11.88 23.49
CA TYR A 53 6.06 -11.54 22.55
C TYR A 53 5.71 -12.00 21.13
N ALA A 54 6.01 -11.15 20.15
CA ALA A 54 5.66 -11.27 18.74
C ALA A 54 4.15 -11.31 18.45
N GLU A 55 3.28 -10.94 19.39
CA GLU A 55 1.85 -10.85 19.16
C GLU A 55 1.46 -9.52 18.48
N VAL A 56 0.52 -9.59 17.54
CA VAL A 56 -0.08 -8.42 16.88
C VAL A 56 -1.31 -7.93 17.65
N PHE A 57 -1.21 -6.74 18.24
CA PHE A 57 -2.35 -6.02 18.80
C PHE A 57 -2.88 -5.02 17.78
N TRP A 58 -3.90 -5.41 17.03
CA TRP A 58 -4.59 -4.53 16.07
C TRP A 58 -6.09 -4.55 16.33
N THR A 59 -6.59 -3.63 17.14
CA THR A 59 -7.94 -3.75 17.69
C THR A 59 -8.60 -2.41 18.01
N ASP A 60 -9.86 -2.28 17.62
CA ASP A 60 -10.77 -1.25 18.14
C ASP A 60 -10.88 -1.44 19.66
N MET A 61 -10.68 -0.35 20.40
CA MET A 61 -10.71 -0.35 21.86
C MET A 61 -12.01 0.25 22.41
N GLY A 62 -12.97 0.61 21.56
CA GLY A 62 -14.25 1.20 21.92
C GLY A 62 -14.22 2.72 22.09
N THR A 63 -15.38 3.28 22.43
CA THR A 63 -15.58 4.72 22.66
C THR A 63 -15.48 5.04 24.14
N HIS A 64 -14.61 5.99 24.49
CA HIS A 64 -14.29 6.36 25.87
C HIS A 64 -14.60 7.82 26.15
N PRO A 65 -15.08 8.19 27.36
CA PRO A 65 -15.33 9.58 27.70
C PRO A 65 -14.02 10.39 27.71
N ILE A 66 -14.08 11.64 27.25
CA ILE A 66 -13.01 12.62 27.54
C ILE A 66 -13.27 13.29 28.91
N PRO A 67 -12.30 14.00 29.49
CA PRO A 67 -12.43 14.59 30.82
C PRO A 67 -13.70 15.49 30.99
N PRO A 68 -14.51 15.34 32.06
CA PRO A 68 -15.84 15.98 32.14
C PRO A 68 -15.85 17.51 32.19
N GLU A 69 -14.80 18.15 32.67
CA GLU A 69 -14.62 19.62 32.59
C GLU A 69 -14.30 20.09 31.16
N ILE A 70 -13.59 19.31 30.35
CA ILE A 70 -13.47 19.57 28.90
C ILE A 70 -14.84 19.49 28.22
N VAL A 71 -15.63 18.44 28.49
CA VAL A 71 -17.00 18.30 27.95
C VAL A 71 -17.89 19.48 28.36
N ARG A 72 -17.79 19.94 29.61
CA ARG A 72 -18.56 21.09 30.11
C ARG A 72 -18.08 22.41 29.50
N ARG A 73 -16.77 22.65 29.41
CA ARG A 73 -16.18 23.88 28.85
C ARG A 73 -16.56 24.07 27.38
N PHE A 74 -16.54 22.99 26.61
CA PHE A 74 -16.82 23.01 25.17
C PHE A 74 -18.27 22.65 24.81
N ALA A 75 -19.17 22.57 25.80
CA ALA A 75 -20.61 22.40 25.55
C ALA A 75 -21.13 23.56 24.67
N ASN A 76 -21.62 23.23 23.47
CA ASN A 76 -22.04 24.17 22.44
C ASN A 76 -20.95 25.14 21.93
N LYS A 77 -19.67 24.89 22.23
CA LYS A 77 -18.51 25.58 21.65
C LYS A 77 -17.71 24.66 20.71
N THR A 78 -16.74 25.25 20.04
CA THR A 78 -15.75 24.58 19.20
C THR A 78 -14.38 24.69 19.85
N MET A 79 -13.63 23.60 19.79
CA MET A 79 -12.26 23.48 20.28
C MET A 79 -11.32 23.45 19.07
N ALA A 80 -10.20 24.16 19.14
CA ALA A 80 -9.14 24.11 18.15
C ALA A 80 -8.03 23.19 18.67
N ILE A 81 -7.89 21.97 18.13
CA ILE A 81 -6.74 21.11 18.42
C ILE A 81 -5.56 21.58 17.56
N VAL A 82 -4.54 22.12 18.23
CA VAL A 82 -3.34 22.68 17.60
C VAL A 82 -2.17 21.69 17.55
N GLY A 83 -2.32 20.55 18.21
CA GLY A 83 -1.42 19.40 18.13
C GLY A 83 -1.82 18.30 19.10
N TYR A 84 -1.16 17.15 19.00
CA TYR A 84 -1.25 16.10 20.01
C TYR A 84 0.10 15.41 20.21
N GLU A 85 0.17 14.55 21.22
CA GLU A 85 1.30 13.68 21.51
C GLU A 85 0.77 12.31 21.95
N MET A 86 1.56 11.25 21.75
CA MET A 86 1.23 9.88 22.15
C MET A 86 2.41 9.24 22.88
N ASP A 87 2.18 8.54 23.97
CA ASP A 87 3.19 7.68 24.63
C ASP A 87 2.55 6.37 25.13
N GLN A 88 3.38 5.36 25.37
CA GLN A 88 2.99 4.11 26.02
C GLN A 88 3.27 4.22 27.53
N MET A 89 2.28 3.88 28.35
CA MET A 89 2.30 4.09 29.80
C MET A 89 1.86 2.81 30.52
N GLU A 90 2.73 2.24 31.33
CA GLU A 90 2.42 1.05 32.14
C GLU A 90 1.56 1.43 33.36
N ARG A 91 0.64 0.55 33.77
CA ARG A 91 -0.12 0.67 35.02
C ARG A 91 0.29 -0.39 36.02
N VAL A 92 0.15 -0.05 37.30
CA VAL A 92 0.35 -0.96 38.44
C VAL A 92 -1.02 -1.23 39.08
N SER A 93 -1.28 -2.49 39.47
CA SER A 93 -2.56 -3.13 39.94
C SER A 93 -3.65 -2.21 40.54
N VAL A 94 -4.97 -2.40 40.35
CA VAL A 94 -5.85 -3.62 40.28
C VAL A 94 -6.98 -3.43 39.21
N ASP A 95 -7.94 -4.33 38.89
CA ASP A 95 -8.64 -5.45 39.59
C ASP A 95 -9.18 -6.52 38.57
N PRO A 96 -9.55 -7.78 38.92
CA PRO A 96 -9.41 -8.91 37.98
C PRO A 96 -10.68 -9.39 37.21
N ASN A 97 -11.59 -8.54 36.73
CA ASN A 97 -12.84 -9.00 36.07
C ASN A 97 -13.37 -8.16 34.87
N ASP A 98 -12.61 -7.97 33.76
CA ASP A 98 -13.22 -7.50 32.49
C ASP A 98 -12.43 -7.89 31.22
N VAL A 99 -13.11 -8.04 30.07
CA VAL A 99 -12.60 -8.69 28.83
C VAL A 99 -13.27 -8.20 27.52
N SER A 100 -12.60 -7.40 26.68
CA SER A 100 -13.00 -7.21 25.25
C SER A 100 -11.97 -6.50 24.35
N SER A 101 -11.73 -7.06 23.16
CA SER A 101 -10.97 -6.52 22.00
C SER A 101 -11.84 -6.63 20.73
N HIS A 102 -11.54 -5.98 19.59
CA HIS A 102 -11.50 -6.57 18.22
C HIS A 102 -10.97 -5.66 17.07
N GLY A 103 -10.16 -6.22 16.15
CA GLY A 103 -9.63 -5.57 14.94
C GLY A 103 -10.60 -5.32 13.79
N ALA A 104 -10.27 -4.34 12.92
CA ALA A 104 -11.14 -3.90 11.82
C ALA A 104 -10.37 -3.56 10.52
N ALA A 105 -11.00 -3.85 9.38
CA ALA A 105 -10.35 -3.88 8.06
C ALA A 105 -10.86 -2.82 7.05
N THR A 106 -11.21 -1.61 7.52
CA THR A 106 -11.78 -0.54 6.67
C THR A 106 -11.20 0.84 6.95
N ARG A 107 -10.95 1.64 5.90
CA ARG A 107 -10.54 3.05 6.05
C ARG A 107 -11.72 3.93 6.44
N MET A 108 -11.70 4.39 7.69
CA MET A 108 -12.62 5.42 8.16
C MET A 108 -12.35 6.76 7.46
N VAL A 109 -13.42 7.44 7.06
CA VAL A 109 -13.41 8.81 6.55
C VAL A 109 -14.49 9.56 7.30
N ALA A 110 -14.14 10.70 7.91
CA ALA A 110 -15.12 11.56 8.56
C ALA A 110 -16.15 12.04 7.51
N ARG A 111 -17.35 11.47 7.54
CA ARG A 111 -18.49 11.92 6.75
C ARG A 111 -19.48 12.61 7.67
N HIS A 112 -19.95 13.80 7.26
CA HIS A 112 -21.13 14.39 7.88
C HIS A 112 -22.30 13.41 7.75
N ARG A 113 -22.92 13.05 8.88
CA ARG A 113 -24.13 12.23 8.89
C ARG A 113 -25.22 12.98 8.14
N ALA A 114 -25.89 12.35 7.18
CA ALA A 114 -27.01 12.99 6.48
C ALA A 114 -28.07 13.43 7.51
N GLY A 115 -28.42 14.72 7.52
CA GLY A 115 -29.29 15.33 8.53
C GLY A 115 -28.57 15.99 9.72
N ALA A 116 -27.24 15.91 9.83
CA ALA A 116 -26.49 16.78 10.73
C ALA A 116 -26.54 18.22 10.19
N ALA A 117 -27.22 19.12 10.91
CA ALA A 117 -27.25 20.53 10.56
C ALA A 117 -25.81 21.08 10.48
N ALA A 118 -25.51 21.82 9.43
CA ALA A 118 -24.21 22.47 9.29
C ALA A 118 -23.94 23.33 10.54
N SER A 119 -22.75 23.15 11.13
CA SER A 119 -22.44 23.87 12.37
C SER A 119 -22.51 25.39 12.12
N PRO A 120 -23.04 26.20 13.06
CA PRO A 120 -23.17 27.64 12.85
C PRO A 120 -21.82 28.38 12.71
N ASP A 121 -20.71 27.67 12.96
CA ASP A 121 -19.32 28.10 12.86
C ASP A 121 -18.48 27.25 11.87
N GLY A 122 -19.09 26.30 11.16
CA GLY A 122 -18.44 25.43 10.17
C GLY A 122 -17.65 24.23 10.73
N ALA A 123 -17.48 24.09 12.04
CA ALA A 123 -16.65 23.01 12.62
C ALA A 123 -17.33 21.62 12.59
N PRO A 124 -16.57 20.53 12.38
CA PRO A 124 -17.13 19.17 12.37
C PRO A 124 -17.46 18.68 13.78
N SER A 125 -18.47 17.82 13.89
CA SER A 125 -18.91 17.20 15.16
C SER A 125 -18.05 16.00 15.61
N SER A 126 -17.06 15.62 14.81
CA SER A 126 -16.17 14.48 15.03
C SER A 126 -14.89 14.71 14.24
N GLN A 127 -13.73 14.53 14.88
CA GLN A 127 -12.43 14.73 14.25
C GLN A 127 -11.61 13.44 14.28
N TRP A 128 -10.75 13.26 13.27
CA TRP A 128 -9.90 12.08 13.10
C TRP A 128 -8.43 12.49 13.21
N PHE A 129 -7.69 11.85 14.11
CA PHE A 129 -6.25 12.05 14.31
C PHE A 129 -5.50 10.84 13.75
N SER A 130 -4.50 11.11 12.92
CA SER A 130 -3.74 10.15 12.10
C SER A 130 -2.65 10.94 11.39
N GLU A 131 -1.47 10.88 12.00
CA GLU A 131 -0.21 11.46 11.54
C GLU A 131 0.92 10.44 11.82
N GLY A 132 0.71 9.18 11.42
CA GLY A 132 1.70 8.11 11.55
C GLY A 132 2.85 8.27 10.56
N ASN A 133 4.07 8.21 11.04
CA ASN A 133 5.32 8.56 10.35
C ASN A 133 6.45 7.52 10.56
N GLY A 134 6.14 6.27 10.92
CA GLY A 134 7.11 5.18 11.13
C GLY A 134 7.82 5.18 12.49
N GLY A 135 7.53 6.17 13.32
CA GLY A 135 7.97 6.28 14.72
C GLY A 135 6.82 6.73 15.62
N GLU A 136 5.62 6.16 15.41
CA GLU A 136 4.28 6.73 15.73
C GLU A 136 4.09 7.37 17.11
N SER A 137 4.85 6.95 18.12
CA SER A 137 4.80 7.52 19.47
C SER A 137 5.86 8.61 19.67
N ARG A 138 7.14 8.29 19.51
CA ARG A 138 8.27 9.08 20.03
C ARG A 138 8.91 9.95 18.94
N LYS A 139 9.34 11.17 19.30
CA LYS A 139 9.95 12.18 18.38
C LYS A 139 9.12 12.61 17.16
N SER A 140 7.88 12.14 17.07
CA SER A 140 6.94 12.44 16.00
C SER A 140 6.12 13.69 16.34
N PHE A 141 6.33 14.76 15.58
CA PHE A 141 5.64 16.04 15.82
C PHE A 141 4.29 16.09 15.11
N HIS A 142 3.22 16.36 15.86
CA HIS A 142 1.85 16.46 15.34
C HIS A 142 1.24 17.85 15.52
N GLY A 143 2.07 18.86 15.76
CA GLY A 143 1.65 20.24 15.99
C GLY A 143 1.59 21.10 14.74
N TYR A 144 0.80 22.17 14.80
CA TYR A 144 0.61 23.10 13.69
C TYR A 144 1.13 24.52 14.00
N PRO A 145 1.47 25.29 12.95
CA PRO A 145 1.74 26.72 13.06
C PRO A 145 0.53 27.50 13.58
N ALA A 146 0.78 28.66 14.19
CA ALA A 146 -0.27 29.46 14.82
C ALA A 146 -1.40 29.84 13.85
N GLY A 147 -2.65 29.74 14.30
CA GLY A 147 -3.86 30.03 13.51
C GLY A 147 -4.28 28.94 12.52
N PHE A 148 -3.72 27.74 12.64
CA PHE A 148 -4.18 26.53 11.97
C PHE A 148 -4.46 25.45 13.02
N ALA A 149 -5.59 24.74 12.90
CA ALA A 149 -5.99 23.71 13.86
C ALA A 149 -6.90 22.68 13.22
N GLN A 150 -6.98 21.49 13.82
CA GLN A 150 -8.10 20.58 13.58
C GLN A 150 -9.26 20.98 14.51
N LEU A 151 -10.33 21.54 13.96
CA LEU A 151 -11.47 22.00 14.76
C LEU A 151 -12.39 20.83 15.12
N VAL A 152 -12.91 20.81 16.35
CA VAL A 152 -13.94 19.86 16.77
C VAL A 152 -15.02 20.55 17.61
N ARG A 153 -16.28 20.34 17.22
CA ARG A 153 -17.43 20.95 17.91
C ARG A 153 -17.95 20.06 19.03
N SER A 154 -17.96 20.62 20.24
CA SER A 154 -18.55 20.02 21.45
C SER A 154 -18.18 18.55 21.67
N PRO A 155 -16.86 18.22 21.70
CA PRO A 155 -16.39 16.86 21.88
C PRO A 155 -16.84 16.27 23.23
N ARG A 156 -17.11 14.96 23.27
CA ARG A 156 -17.65 14.24 24.45
C ARG A 156 -16.94 12.93 24.75
N ALA A 157 -16.38 12.32 23.72
CA ALA A 157 -15.74 11.02 23.76
C ALA A 157 -14.61 10.98 22.72
N TRP A 158 -13.71 10.03 22.90
CA TRP A 158 -12.62 9.71 22.00
C TRP A 158 -12.61 8.19 21.73
N HIS A 159 -11.83 7.78 20.74
CA HIS A 159 -11.80 6.41 20.21
C HIS A 159 -10.38 6.13 19.73
N THR A 160 -9.93 4.87 19.79
CA THR A 160 -8.65 4.46 19.22
C THR A 160 -8.70 3.04 18.68
N THR A 161 -7.86 2.78 17.70
CA THR A 161 -7.63 1.47 17.08
C THR A 161 -6.14 1.36 16.80
N PRO A 162 -5.31 1.08 17.82
CA PRO A 162 -3.90 0.87 17.62
C PRO A 162 -3.64 -0.36 16.75
N MET A 163 -2.53 -0.33 16.02
CA MET A 163 -1.89 -1.47 15.39
C MET A 163 -0.44 -1.50 15.88
N GLN A 164 -0.08 -2.52 16.65
CA GLN A 164 1.25 -2.68 17.24
C GLN A 164 1.67 -4.15 17.23
N ILE A 165 2.98 -4.39 17.24
CA ILE A 165 3.59 -5.71 17.29
C ILE A 165 4.53 -5.70 18.49
N ASP A 166 4.38 -6.67 19.39
CA ASP A 166 5.21 -6.72 20.59
C ASP A 166 6.60 -7.27 20.29
N ILE A 167 7.56 -6.37 20.08
CA ILE A 167 8.96 -6.72 19.79
C ILE A 167 9.86 -6.76 21.04
N ARG A 168 9.31 -6.61 22.25
CA ARG A 168 10.13 -6.55 23.48
C ARG A 168 10.62 -7.94 23.87
N ASN A 169 11.91 -8.23 23.68
CA ASN A 169 12.49 -9.50 24.13
C ASN A 169 12.21 -9.74 25.63
N ARG A 170 11.71 -10.94 25.96
CA ARG A 170 11.28 -11.40 27.29
C ARG A 170 12.39 -12.02 28.15
N ASP A 171 13.62 -12.11 27.65
CA ASP A 171 14.74 -12.69 28.42
C ASP A 171 15.04 -11.95 29.73
N CYS A 172 14.61 -10.69 29.84
CA CYS A 172 14.68 -9.88 31.06
C CYS A 172 13.44 -9.95 31.96
N GLY A 173 12.36 -10.61 31.53
CA GLY A 173 11.01 -10.52 32.10
C GLY A 173 10.08 -9.58 31.32
N ALA A 174 8.96 -9.20 31.94
CA ALA A 174 7.86 -8.45 31.30
C ALA A 174 7.15 -7.43 32.22
N THR A 175 7.57 -7.31 33.48
CA THR A 175 7.04 -6.31 34.42
C THR A 175 7.72 -4.94 34.23
N PRO A 176 7.16 -3.83 34.75
CA PRO A 176 7.82 -2.52 34.73
C PRO A 176 9.24 -2.55 35.28
N ASP A 177 9.46 -3.32 36.36
CA ASP A 177 10.77 -3.49 36.98
C ASP A 177 11.76 -4.28 36.07
N ASP A 178 11.26 -5.25 35.30
CA ASP A 178 12.06 -6.00 34.30
C ASP A 178 12.46 -5.12 33.13
N VAL A 179 11.53 -4.28 32.66
CA VAL A 179 11.77 -3.30 31.61
C VAL A 179 12.87 -2.34 32.04
N ALA A 180 12.73 -1.71 33.23
CA ALA A 180 13.70 -0.78 33.78
C ALA A 180 15.09 -1.42 34.03
N ARG A 181 15.15 -2.68 34.45
CA ARG A 181 16.42 -3.42 34.66
C ARG A 181 17.23 -3.64 33.39
N CYS A 182 16.58 -3.74 32.23
CA CYS A 182 17.24 -4.03 30.96
C CYS A 182 17.37 -2.84 30.00
N SER A 183 17.02 -1.63 30.42
CA SER A 183 17.35 -0.36 29.73
C SER A 183 18.82 0.06 29.94
N GLY A 184 19.74 -0.92 29.96
CA GLY A 184 21.18 -0.71 30.19
C GLY A 184 21.91 -0.13 28.97
N PRO A 185 23.22 0.15 29.08
CA PRO A 185 24.02 0.86 28.07
C PRO A 185 24.24 0.12 26.74
N HIS A 186 23.52 -0.97 26.47
CA HIS A 186 23.56 -1.73 25.22
C HIS A 186 22.27 -1.63 24.38
N GLY A 187 21.24 -0.92 24.87
CA GLY A 187 20.03 -0.62 24.09
C GLY A 187 19.06 -1.80 23.92
N PHE A 188 18.10 -1.63 23.00
CA PHE A 188 17.13 -2.66 22.63
C PHE A 188 17.83 -3.87 22.01
N THR A 189 17.45 -5.08 22.42
CA THR A 189 17.89 -6.34 21.80
C THR A 189 16.67 -7.05 21.20
N PRO A 190 16.65 -7.37 19.90
CA PRO A 190 15.56 -8.14 19.30
C PRO A 190 15.48 -9.54 19.92
N GLY A 191 14.27 -10.10 19.97
CA GLY A 191 14.04 -11.48 20.38
C GLY A 191 14.11 -12.45 19.19
N PRO A 192 13.56 -13.67 19.34
CA PRO A 192 13.39 -14.61 18.24
C PRO A 192 12.52 -14.06 17.09
N GLU A 193 12.89 -14.34 15.84
CA GLU A 193 12.17 -13.94 14.63
C GLU A 193 12.00 -15.14 13.70
N PRO A 194 10.98 -15.17 12.83
CA PRO A 194 10.75 -16.28 11.90
C PRO A 194 11.81 -16.29 10.78
N ARG A 195 12.03 -17.44 10.15
CA ARG A 195 13.06 -17.64 9.10
C ARG A 195 13.01 -16.58 8.00
N GLN A 196 11.80 -16.19 7.59
CA GLN A 196 11.55 -15.26 6.48
C GLN A 196 11.93 -13.81 6.80
N ALA A 197 11.82 -13.37 8.07
CA ALA A 197 12.20 -12.03 8.52
C ALA A 197 13.73 -11.80 8.52
N ARG A 198 14.51 -12.88 8.35
CA ARG A 198 15.97 -12.88 8.53
C ARG A 198 16.74 -12.99 7.21
N TYR A 199 16.08 -12.86 6.06
CA TYR A 199 16.82 -12.87 4.79
C TYR A 199 17.78 -11.68 4.71
N GLY A 200 19.06 -11.95 4.43
CA GLY A 200 20.15 -10.95 4.44
C GLY A 200 20.77 -10.72 5.83
N LEU A 201 20.00 -10.88 6.92
CA LEU A 201 20.49 -10.89 8.31
C LEU A 201 21.05 -12.29 8.63
N ALA A 202 22.34 -12.51 8.36
CA ALA A 202 22.98 -13.84 8.27
C ALA A 202 22.41 -14.91 9.25
N VAL A 203 21.57 -15.80 8.71
CA VAL A 203 20.85 -16.79 9.52
C VAL A 203 21.78 -17.90 9.98
N ALA A 204 21.97 -17.98 11.30
CA ALA A 204 22.41 -19.20 11.95
C ALA A 204 21.39 -20.33 11.67
N GLY A 205 21.76 -21.29 10.81
CA GLY A 205 21.01 -22.53 10.60
C GLY A 205 20.52 -22.82 9.18
N LEU A 206 20.40 -21.82 8.28
CA LEU A 206 20.06 -22.07 6.87
C LEU A 206 21.29 -22.31 5.99
N VAL A 207 22.48 -21.88 6.43
CA VAL A 207 23.77 -22.22 5.82
C VAL A 207 24.53 -23.14 6.78
N PRO A 208 24.89 -24.38 6.38
CA PRO A 208 25.78 -25.23 7.16
C PRO A 208 27.12 -24.52 7.41
N GLY A 209 27.42 -24.25 8.68
CA GLY A 209 28.63 -23.50 9.08
C GLY A 209 28.45 -21.98 9.23
N GLY A 210 27.23 -21.44 9.12
CA GLY A 210 26.96 -20.03 9.45
C GLY A 210 27.28 -19.68 10.92
N PRO A 211 27.65 -18.42 11.25
CA PRO A 211 28.02 -18.03 12.61
C PRO A 211 26.92 -18.35 13.63
N LYS A 212 27.29 -19.02 14.74
CA LYS A 212 26.42 -19.14 15.92
C LYS A 212 26.58 -17.89 16.79
N GLY A 213 25.85 -16.86 16.42
CA GLY A 213 25.89 -15.54 17.04
C GLY A 213 25.51 -14.50 15.99
N GLY A 214 24.85 -13.41 16.42
CA GLY A 214 24.44 -12.35 15.52
C GLY A 214 25.61 -11.82 14.69
N VAL A 215 25.32 -11.32 13.49
CA VAL A 215 26.29 -10.63 12.64
C VAL A 215 27.07 -9.60 13.50
N PRO A 216 28.41 -9.54 13.43
CA PRO A 216 29.14 -8.42 14.01
C PRO A 216 28.70 -7.12 13.34
N GLY A 217 27.95 -6.28 14.06
CA GLY A 217 27.20 -5.15 13.47
C GLY A 217 25.76 -5.48 13.05
N ALA A 218 25.14 -6.52 13.63
CA ALA A 218 23.69 -6.70 13.60
C ALA A 218 23.01 -5.44 14.16
N THR A 219 22.02 -4.93 13.43
CA THR A 219 21.21 -3.78 13.82
C THR A 219 20.41 -4.10 15.08
N ASN A 220 20.03 -3.09 15.86
CA ASN A 220 19.07 -3.23 16.96
C ASN A 220 17.63 -3.31 16.44
N TYR A 221 17.46 -3.88 15.24
CA TYR A 221 16.19 -3.97 14.54
C TYR A 221 15.54 -5.33 14.77
N SER A 222 14.21 -5.36 14.75
CA SER A 222 13.41 -6.58 14.83
C SER A 222 12.58 -6.71 13.57
N GLY A 223 12.90 -7.67 12.70
CA GLY A 223 12.19 -7.93 11.44
C GLY A 223 10.72 -8.35 11.63
N LEU A 224 10.25 -8.51 12.87
CA LEU A 224 8.82 -8.61 13.19
C LEU A 224 8.01 -7.35 12.82
N LEU A 225 8.64 -6.17 12.80
CA LEU A 225 7.99 -4.89 12.48
C LEU A 225 7.42 -4.85 11.06
N GLU A 226 8.03 -5.62 10.15
CA GLU A 226 7.68 -5.81 8.73
C GLU A 226 6.50 -6.78 8.50
N CYS A 227 5.85 -7.25 9.57
CA CYS A 227 4.76 -8.21 9.47
C CYS A 227 5.10 -9.47 8.63
N PRO A 228 6.24 -10.13 8.89
CA PRO A 228 6.76 -11.22 8.05
C PRO A 228 5.79 -12.41 8.03
N CYS A 229 5.44 -12.87 6.83
CA CYS A 229 4.73 -14.13 6.71
C CYS A 229 5.65 -15.29 7.13
N ASN A 230 5.09 -16.31 7.77
CA ASN A 230 5.87 -17.27 8.57
C ASN A 230 5.29 -18.68 8.53
N GLY A 231 5.96 -19.62 9.19
CA GLY A 231 5.55 -21.03 9.22
C GLY A 231 4.18 -21.31 9.86
N ARG A 232 3.51 -20.32 10.47
CA ARG A 232 2.13 -20.44 10.99
C ARG A 232 1.08 -19.87 10.05
N TYR A 233 1.45 -18.96 9.15
CA TYR A 233 0.51 -18.28 8.25
C TYR A 233 1.22 -17.67 7.03
N GLY A 234 0.82 -18.09 5.84
CA GLY A 234 1.22 -17.47 4.57
C GLY A 234 2.72 -17.44 4.26
N GLY A 235 3.55 -18.23 4.92
CA GLY A 235 4.99 -18.29 4.64
C GLY A 235 5.31 -18.66 3.17
N ASP A 236 6.44 -18.17 2.66
CA ASP A 236 6.94 -18.49 1.32
C ASP A 236 7.50 -19.94 1.32
N PRO A 237 7.10 -20.82 0.35
CA PRO A 237 7.59 -22.19 0.26
C PRO A 237 9.12 -22.33 0.20
N ALA A 238 9.86 -21.29 -0.22
CA ALA A 238 11.32 -21.28 -0.19
C ALA A 238 11.89 -21.39 1.24
N PHE A 239 11.15 -20.97 2.26
CA PHE A 239 11.54 -21.02 3.68
C PHE A 239 10.76 -22.08 4.48
N TYR A 240 9.62 -22.52 3.96
CA TYR A 240 8.71 -23.46 4.63
C TYR A 240 8.24 -24.59 3.68
N PRO A 241 9.16 -25.41 3.13
CA PRO A 241 8.81 -26.47 2.18
C PRO A 241 7.90 -27.55 2.80
N ASP A 242 8.07 -27.81 4.10
CA ASP A 242 7.29 -28.79 4.86
C ASP A 242 6.14 -28.15 5.67
N GLY A 243 5.78 -26.89 5.39
CA GLY A 243 4.69 -26.13 6.01
C GLY A 243 3.29 -26.66 5.67
N GLY A 244 3.02 -27.88 6.16
CA GLY A 244 1.74 -28.54 6.30
C GLY A 244 0.71 -28.38 5.17
N LYS A 245 0.82 -29.25 4.16
CA LYS A 245 -0.28 -29.94 3.43
C LYS A 245 -1.57 -29.16 3.06
N GLY A 246 -1.54 -27.84 2.99
CA GLY A 246 -2.75 -27.01 2.83
C GLY A 246 -2.52 -25.61 2.25
N GLY A 247 -1.33 -25.35 1.68
CA GLY A 247 -0.98 -24.07 1.08
C GLY A 247 -0.12 -24.22 -0.17
N SER A 248 -0.70 -24.74 -1.26
CA SER A 248 0.02 -24.91 -2.55
C SER A 248 0.25 -23.58 -3.26
N ARG A 249 1.19 -22.76 -2.77
CA ARG A 249 1.76 -21.62 -3.54
C ARG A 249 2.61 -22.10 -4.73
N THR A 250 2.95 -23.38 -4.78
CA THR A 250 3.57 -24.03 -5.95
C THR A 250 2.52 -24.23 -7.05
N ARG A 251 2.57 -23.36 -8.08
CA ARG A 251 1.73 -23.38 -9.29
C ARG A 251 0.21 -23.45 -9.03
N ALA A 252 -0.40 -22.28 -8.98
CA ALA A 252 -1.55 -21.99 -9.85
C ALA A 252 -2.77 -22.94 -9.82
N HIS A 253 -3.06 -23.63 -8.73
CA HIS A 253 -4.26 -24.46 -8.63
C HIS A 253 -5.40 -23.66 -8.01
N VAL A 254 -6.46 -23.42 -8.80
CA VAL A 254 -7.75 -22.98 -8.25
C VAL A 254 -8.24 -24.04 -7.26
N LEU A 255 -8.55 -23.64 -6.02
CA LEU A 255 -8.66 -24.55 -4.88
C LEU A 255 -10.06 -25.17 -4.66
N SER A 256 -11.09 -24.74 -5.41
CA SER A 256 -12.46 -25.25 -5.27
C SER A 256 -13.18 -25.41 -6.61
N ALA A 257 -14.18 -26.28 -6.63
CA ALA A 257 -15.05 -26.47 -7.80
C ALA A 257 -15.79 -25.18 -8.18
N GLU A 258 -16.31 -24.44 -7.20
CA GLU A 258 -17.00 -23.17 -7.42
C GLU A 258 -16.08 -22.13 -8.07
N ALA A 259 -14.87 -21.95 -7.53
CA ALA A 259 -13.89 -21.03 -8.10
C ALA A 259 -13.44 -21.48 -9.50
N CYS A 260 -13.33 -22.79 -9.74
CA CYS A 260 -13.00 -23.35 -11.05
C CYS A 260 -14.07 -23.03 -12.10
N PHE A 261 -15.34 -23.29 -11.78
CA PHE A 261 -16.46 -23.04 -12.68
C PHE A 261 -16.67 -21.54 -12.93
N GLY A 262 -16.56 -20.72 -11.88
CA GLY A 262 -16.61 -19.26 -11.99
C GLY A 262 -15.48 -18.69 -12.85
N ALA A 263 -14.26 -19.21 -12.70
CA ALA A 263 -13.13 -18.82 -13.53
C ALA A 263 -13.34 -19.20 -15.01
N VAL A 264 -13.65 -20.47 -15.32
CA VAL A 264 -13.83 -20.90 -16.72
C VAL A 264 -15.00 -20.18 -17.41
N ALA A 265 -16.06 -19.84 -16.68
CA ALA A 265 -17.16 -19.04 -17.23
C ALA A 265 -16.77 -17.58 -17.59
N GLN A 266 -15.68 -17.06 -17.03
CA GLN A 266 -15.15 -15.72 -17.32
C GLN A 266 -14.00 -15.72 -18.35
N LEU A 267 -13.32 -16.86 -18.52
CA LEU A 267 -12.35 -17.05 -19.60
C LEU A 267 -13.09 -17.16 -20.93
N GLY A 268 -12.79 -16.29 -21.90
CA GLY A 268 -13.33 -16.36 -23.27
C GLY A 268 -12.73 -17.53 -24.04
N VAL A 269 -13.11 -18.74 -23.65
CA VAL A 269 -12.82 -19.99 -24.34
C VAL A 269 -13.73 -20.13 -25.57
N ASN A 270 -13.25 -20.77 -26.63
CA ASN A 270 -14.05 -20.96 -27.85
C ASN A 270 -15.14 -22.03 -27.64
N ALA A 271 -16.22 -21.64 -26.97
CA ALA A 271 -17.31 -22.52 -26.57
C ALA A 271 -18.71 -21.89 -26.75
N THR A 272 -19.65 -22.66 -27.29
CA THR A 272 -21.10 -22.36 -27.36
C THR A 272 -21.82 -22.65 -26.04
N SER A 273 -21.22 -23.48 -25.19
CA SER A 273 -21.69 -23.82 -23.84
C SER A 273 -20.53 -24.41 -23.01
N ILE A 274 -20.57 -24.20 -21.70
CA ILE A 274 -19.59 -24.72 -20.74
C ILE A 274 -20.30 -25.71 -19.80
N ARG A 275 -19.74 -26.90 -19.63
CA ARG A 275 -20.27 -27.96 -18.77
C ARG A 275 -19.39 -28.14 -17.53
N ASN A 276 -19.93 -27.83 -16.36
CA ASN A 276 -19.20 -27.95 -15.10
C ASN A 276 -19.15 -29.41 -14.62
N GLU A 277 -17.98 -29.89 -14.22
CA GLU A 277 -17.73 -31.25 -13.74
C GLU A 277 -16.80 -31.25 -12.53
N THR A 278 -17.11 -32.07 -11.52
CA THR A 278 -16.15 -32.40 -10.44
C THR A 278 -15.71 -33.84 -10.62
N ALA A 279 -14.41 -34.05 -10.72
CA ALA A 279 -13.81 -35.35 -11.02
C ALA A 279 -12.93 -35.85 -9.86
N GLN A 280 -12.75 -37.17 -9.79
CA GLN A 280 -11.84 -37.84 -8.87
C GLN A 280 -11.06 -38.91 -9.64
N THR A 281 -10.20 -38.46 -10.55
CA THR A 281 -9.53 -39.30 -11.56
C THR A 281 -8.03 -39.04 -11.61
N ALA A 282 -7.23 -40.10 -11.58
CA ALA A 282 -5.78 -40.02 -11.70
C ALA A 282 -5.27 -40.07 -13.16
N SER A 283 -6.17 -40.28 -14.13
CA SER A 283 -5.80 -40.72 -15.49
C SER A 283 -6.49 -39.98 -16.66
N SER A 284 -7.47 -39.10 -16.40
CA SER A 284 -8.18 -38.38 -17.48
C SER A 284 -8.18 -36.85 -17.37
N HIS A 285 -7.85 -36.30 -16.21
CA HIS A 285 -7.78 -34.84 -15.99
C HIS A 285 -6.57 -34.49 -15.11
N PRO A 286 -5.94 -33.32 -15.28
CA PRO A 286 -4.91 -32.83 -14.37
C PRO A 286 -5.49 -32.59 -12.97
N LEU A 287 -4.64 -32.43 -11.95
CA LEU A 287 -5.07 -32.03 -10.61
C LEU A 287 -5.54 -30.55 -10.62
N GLY A 288 -6.61 -30.23 -9.87
CA GLY A 288 -7.16 -28.88 -9.78
C GLY A 288 -8.10 -28.54 -10.94
N CYS A 289 -8.08 -27.29 -11.40
CA CYS A 289 -9.01 -26.80 -12.43
C CYS A 289 -8.45 -26.88 -13.85
N SER A 290 -9.26 -27.34 -14.80
CA SER A 290 -8.95 -27.35 -16.23
C SER A 290 -10.18 -27.06 -17.08
N SER A 291 -9.95 -26.43 -18.24
CA SER A 291 -10.93 -26.31 -19.32
C SER A 291 -10.54 -27.25 -20.47
N THR A 292 -11.49 -28.05 -20.96
CA THR A 292 -11.26 -29.04 -22.03
C THR A 292 -12.32 -28.89 -23.11
N ARG A 293 -11.92 -28.76 -24.37
CA ARG A 293 -12.85 -28.67 -25.50
C ARG A 293 -13.46 -30.04 -25.80
N LEU A 294 -14.79 -30.11 -25.88
CA LEU A 294 -15.51 -31.35 -26.18
C LEU A 294 -15.58 -31.53 -27.70
N VAL A 295 -14.84 -32.52 -28.21
CA VAL A 295 -14.61 -32.71 -29.66
C VAL A 295 -15.86 -33.24 -30.40
N ASP A 296 -16.80 -33.85 -29.68
CA ASP A 296 -18.03 -34.47 -30.18
C ASP A 296 -19.28 -33.56 -30.12
N ALA A 297 -19.28 -32.57 -29.22
CA ALA A 297 -20.38 -31.63 -29.00
C ALA A 297 -20.12 -30.29 -29.69
N ARG A 298 -21.11 -29.78 -30.43
CA ARG A 298 -21.06 -28.62 -31.37
C ARG A 298 -20.44 -27.34 -30.76
N GLY A 299 -19.12 -27.32 -30.68
CA GLY A 299 -18.35 -26.27 -30.03
C GLY A 299 -18.55 -26.17 -28.51
N ALA A 300 -18.80 -27.25 -27.77
CA ALA A 300 -18.91 -27.17 -26.31
C ALA A 300 -17.55 -27.35 -25.61
N SER A 301 -17.43 -26.87 -24.37
CA SER A 301 -16.28 -27.14 -23.48
C SER A 301 -16.74 -27.64 -22.11
N SER A 302 -15.84 -28.29 -21.38
CA SER A 302 -16.02 -28.64 -19.97
C SER A 302 -15.13 -27.76 -19.09
N ALA A 303 -15.62 -27.47 -17.89
CA ALA A 303 -14.85 -26.92 -16.78
C ALA A 303 -14.75 -28.01 -15.72
N THR A 304 -13.59 -28.66 -15.60
CA THR A 304 -13.39 -29.80 -14.70
C THR A 304 -12.54 -29.39 -13.50
N PHE A 305 -13.06 -29.59 -12.29
CA PHE A 305 -12.28 -29.55 -11.05
C PHE A 305 -12.00 -30.97 -10.56
N ASN A 306 -10.75 -31.40 -10.61
CA ASN A 306 -10.33 -32.74 -10.22
C ASN A 306 -9.62 -32.73 -8.86
N THR A 307 -10.13 -33.52 -7.90
CA THR A 307 -9.57 -33.58 -6.54
C THR A 307 -8.57 -34.74 -6.35
N ALA A 308 -8.35 -35.58 -7.36
CA ALA A 308 -7.41 -36.69 -7.26
C ALA A 308 -6.00 -36.29 -7.72
N HIS A 309 -4.97 -36.79 -7.04
CA HIS A 309 -3.61 -36.75 -7.56
C HIS A 309 -3.57 -37.45 -8.92
N SER A 310 -3.10 -36.74 -9.94
CA SER A 310 -3.12 -37.18 -11.33
C SER A 310 -1.76 -36.96 -11.97
N ALA A 311 -1.35 -37.90 -12.82
CA ALA A 311 -0.14 -37.77 -13.64
C ALA A 311 -0.39 -37.04 -14.98
N VAL A 312 -1.66 -36.72 -15.28
CA VAL A 312 -2.02 -35.97 -16.49
C VAL A 312 -1.55 -34.52 -16.36
N SER A 313 -0.69 -34.09 -17.29
CA SER A 313 -0.21 -32.71 -17.37
C SER A 313 -1.18 -31.79 -18.09
N CYS A 314 -1.07 -30.50 -17.79
CA CYS A 314 -1.64 -29.42 -18.60
C CYS A 314 -0.96 -29.42 -19.98
N GLU A 315 -1.69 -29.73 -21.04
CA GLU A 315 -1.12 -29.87 -22.38
C GLU A 315 -0.93 -28.51 -23.06
N ALA A 316 0.28 -28.25 -23.55
CA ALA A 316 0.56 -27.12 -24.44
C ALA A 316 0.55 -27.61 -25.89
N GLY A 317 -0.63 -28.02 -26.36
CA GLY A 317 -0.80 -28.58 -27.69
C GLY A 317 -0.28 -27.66 -28.80
N ALA A 318 0.26 -28.27 -29.85
CA ALA A 318 0.90 -27.57 -30.99
C ALA A 318 -0.07 -26.67 -31.79
N ARG A 319 -1.37 -26.78 -31.54
CA ARG A 319 -2.40 -25.90 -32.09
C ARG A 319 -3.36 -25.45 -31.00
N ARG A 320 -3.54 -24.13 -30.87
CA ARG A 320 -4.43 -23.53 -29.86
C ARG A 320 -5.48 -22.64 -30.50
N VAL A 321 -6.66 -22.58 -29.90
CA VAL A 321 -7.80 -21.78 -30.37
C VAL A 321 -8.49 -21.06 -29.22
N GLY A 322 -8.97 -19.85 -29.50
CA GLY A 322 -9.85 -19.08 -28.62
C GLY A 322 -10.78 -18.22 -29.46
N GLN A 323 -11.92 -17.81 -28.89
CA GLN A 323 -12.80 -16.82 -29.49
C GLN A 323 -13.53 -16.02 -28.41
N VAL A 324 -13.67 -14.71 -28.61
CA VAL A 324 -14.44 -13.83 -27.72
C VAL A 324 -15.23 -12.80 -28.52
N THR A 325 -16.44 -12.48 -28.06
CA THR A 325 -17.30 -11.42 -28.60
C THR A 325 -17.42 -10.29 -27.58
N SER A 326 -17.14 -9.07 -28.01
CA SER A 326 -17.29 -7.88 -27.16
C SER A 326 -18.77 -7.48 -27.03
N LEU A 327 -19.08 -6.63 -26.04
CA LEU A 327 -20.43 -6.12 -25.81
C LEU A 327 -21.00 -5.29 -26.98
N VAL A 328 -20.15 -4.81 -27.89
CA VAL A 328 -20.54 -4.11 -29.13
C VAL A 328 -20.62 -5.04 -30.36
N GLY A 329 -20.63 -6.36 -30.14
CA GLY A 329 -20.84 -7.36 -31.20
C GLY A 329 -19.62 -7.60 -32.10
N VAL A 330 -18.47 -6.99 -31.81
CA VAL A 330 -17.21 -7.29 -32.51
C VAL A 330 -16.62 -8.57 -31.93
N THR A 331 -16.36 -9.56 -32.79
CA THR A 331 -15.82 -10.87 -32.38
C THR A 331 -14.41 -11.04 -32.91
N LEU A 332 -13.53 -11.54 -32.05
CA LEU A 332 -12.17 -11.94 -32.37
C LEU A 332 -12.00 -13.44 -32.09
N GLY A 333 -11.74 -14.21 -33.15
CA GLY A 333 -11.19 -15.57 -33.08
C GLY A 333 -9.69 -15.56 -33.33
N ILE A 334 -8.95 -16.42 -32.61
CA ILE A 334 -7.53 -16.64 -32.82
C ILE A 334 -7.27 -18.15 -32.89
N ALA A 335 -6.52 -18.59 -33.90
CA ALA A 335 -5.93 -19.91 -33.97
C ALA A 335 -4.41 -19.79 -34.14
N LEU A 336 -3.64 -20.39 -33.24
CA LEU A 336 -2.18 -20.49 -33.33
C LEU A 336 -1.80 -21.91 -33.73
N ASP A 337 -0.86 -22.05 -34.67
CA ASP A 337 -0.37 -23.34 -35.16
C ASP A 337 1.16 -23.31 -35.24
N ALA A 338 1.81 -24.14 -34.42
CA ALA A 338 3.27 -24.20 -34.31
C ALA A 338 3.94 -24.93 -35.50
N ALA A 339 3.22 -25.80 -36.21
CA ALA A 339 3.78 -26.54 -37.34
C ALA A 339 3.92 -25.67 -38.59
N SER A 340 3.05 -24.66 -38.71
CA SER A 340 3.03 -23.69 -39.82
C SER A 340 3.58 -22.30 -39.44
N ASP A 341 4.04 -22.11 -38.20
CA ASP A 341 4.40 -20.80 -37.61
C ASP A 341 3.34 -19.72 -37.84
N ALA A 342 2.05 -20.07 -37.73
CA ALA A 342 0.95 -19.21 -38.14
C ALA A 342 0.00 -18.82 -37.00
N ALA A 343 -0.37 -17.54 -36.98
CA ALA A 343 -1.52 -16.99 -36.26
C ALA A 343 -2.61 -16.63 -37.27
N THR A 344 -3.69 -17.40 -37.30
CA THR A 344 -4.92 -17.07 -38.02
C THR A 344 -5.84 -16.28 -37.10
N LEU A 345 -6.31 -15.13 -37.58
CA LEU A 345 -7.18 -14.21 -36.87
C LEU A 345 -8.48 -14.07 -37.64
N THR A 346 -9.62 -14.20 -36.95
CA THR A 346 -10.95 -14.05 -37.52
C THR A 346 -11.64 -12.88 -36.83
N LEU A 347 -11.81 -11.76 -37.55
CA LEU A 347 -12.54 -10.59 -37.03
C LEU A 347 -13.93 -10.56 -37.68
N SER A 348 -14.97 -10.37 -36.89
CA SER A 348 -16.31 -10.07 -37.42
C SER A 348 -17.02 -8.95 -36.67
N GLY A 349 -17.90 -8.24 -37.36
CA GLY A 349 -18.61 -7.07 -36.88
C GLY A 349 -19.64 -6.56 -37.89
N PRO A 350 -20.33 -5.43 -37.61
CA PRO A 350 -21.37 -4.89 -38.48
C PRO A 350 -20.84 -4.57 -39.88
N ALA A 351 -21.51 -5.06 -40.93
CA ALA A 351 -21.07 -4.86 -42.31
C ALA A 351 -21.27 -3.43 -42.85
N GLY A 352 -22.10 -2.64 -42.17
CA GLY A 352 -22.45 -1.26 -42.56
C GLY A 352 -21.47 -0.18 -42.08
N GLY A 353 -20.35 -0.56 -41.47
CA GLY A 353 -19.35 0.37 -40.95
C GLY A 353 -18.00 -0.29 -40.73
N TRP A 354 -17.09 0.42 -40.06
CA TRP A 354 -15.79 -0.09 -39.67
C TRP A 354 -15.84 -0.77 -38.30
N PHE A 355 -14.90 -1.68 -38.05
CA PHE A 355 -14.68 -2.24 -36.72
C PHE A 355 -13.21 -2.60 -36.52
N GLY A 356 -12.75 -2.67 -35.28
CA GLY A 356 -11.37 -3.01 -34.98
C GLY A 356 -11.20 -3.70 -33.63
N ALA A 357 -10.09 -4.43 -33.51
CA ALA A 357 -9.69 -5.20 -32.35
C ALA A 357 -8.25 -4.87 -31.96
N GLY A 358 -8.05 -4.30 -30.77
CA GLY A 358 -6.75 -4.11 -30.15
C GLY A 358 -6.36 -5.36 -29.33
N LEU A 359 -5.10 -5.80 -29.48
CA LEU A 359 -4.59 -7.02 -28.87
C LEU A 359 -3.78 -6.74 -27.59
N HIS A 360 -4.16 -7.44 -26.52
CA HIS A 360 -3.52 -7.44 -25.19
C HIS A 360 -3.48 -6.07 -24.49
N ALA A 361 -4.59 -5.32 -24.56
CA ALA A 361 -4.78 -4.05 -23.85
C ALA A 361 -6.07 -4.01 -23.03
N LEU A 362 -6.12 -3.12 -22.06
CA LEU A 362 -7.27 -2.83 -21.18
C LEU A 362 -7.91 -1.48 -21.52
N VAL A 363 -7.15 -0.50 -22.01
CA VAL A 363 -7.62 0.81 -22.45
C VAL A 363 -6.98 1.23 -23.77
N MET A 364 -7.64 2.10 -24.55
CA MET A 364 -7.11 2.54 -25.85
C MET A 364 -5.79 3.31 -25.74
N ALA A 365 -5.52 3.89 -24.57
CA ALA A 365 -4.28 4.61 -24.29
C ALA A 365 -3.06 3.68 -24.10
N ASP A 366 -3.25 2.36 -24.00
CA ASP A 366 -2.16 1.36 -23.97
C ASP A 366 -1.40 1.27 -25.32
N GLN A 367 -1.85 2.01 -26.34
CA GLN A 367 -1.37 1.97 -27.73
C GLN A 367 -1.30 0.53 -28.31
N PRO A 368 -2.36 -0.29 -28.17
CA PRO A 368 -2.32 -1.69 -28.60
C PRO A 368 -2.09 -1.84 -30.09
N TYR A 369 -1.36 -2.90 -30.46
CA TYR A 369 -1.40 -3.45 -31.80
C TYR A 369 -2.86 -3.75 -32.19
N THR A 370 -3.38 -2.97 -33.13
CA THR A 370 -4.80 -2.94 -33.49
C THR A 370 -5.01 -3.30 -34.95
N ILE A 371 -5.97 -4.19 -35.19
CA ILE A 371 -6.39 -4.59 -36.53
C ILE A 371 -7.73 -3.94 -36.82
N VAL A 372 -7.83 -3.20 -37.92
CA VAL A 372 -9.04 -2.47 -38.35
C VAL A 372 -9.57 -3.07 -39.66
N VAL A 373 -10.88 -3.24 -39.73
CA VAL A 373 -11.62 -3.74 -40.89
C VAL A 373 -12.54 -2.64 -41.41
N ALA A 374 -12.37 -2.29 -42.69
CA ALA A 374 -13.30 -1.49 -43.51
C ALA A 374 -13.64 -0.07 -43.03
N GLY A 375 -12.64 0.80 -42.81
CA GLY A 375 -12.86 2.25 -42.65
C GLY A 375 -11.56 3.08 -42.68
N GLU A 376 -11.73 4.41 -42.68
CA GLU A 376 -10.69 5.37 -42.29
C GLU A 376 -10.85 5.72 -40.79
N GLU A 377 -9.80 6.30 -40.21
CA GLU A 377 -9.65 6.52 -38.77
C GLU A 377 -10.70 7.50 -38.20
N GLU A 378 -11.15 7.25 -36.97
CA GLU A 378 -12.21 8.04 -36.33
C GLU A 378 -11.71 9.43 -35.89
N ALA A 379 -12.29 10.47 -36.48
CA ALA A 379 -11.78 11.85 -36.45
C ALA A 379 -11.88 12.60 -35.10
N GLN A 380 -12.15 11.90 -33.98
CA GLN A 380 -12.30 12.50 -32.65
C GLN A 380 -11.26 12.04 -31.61
N HIS A 381 -10.41 11.08 -31.97
CA HIS A 381 -9.25 10.68 -31.16
C HIS A 381 -7.96 10.82 -31.99
N CYS A 382 -6.82 11.01 -31.33
CA CYS A 382 -5.53 11.02 -32.02
C CYS A 382 -5.28 9.65 -32.66
N ALA A 383 -5.07 9.62 -33.97
CA ALA A 383 -4.74 8.41 -34.70
C ALA A 383 -3.46 7.76 -34.13
N GLY A 384 -3.49 6.44 -33.98
CA GLY A 384 -2.31 5.67 -33.60
C GLY A 384 -1.26 5.64 -34.72
N THR A 385 -0.06 5.17 -34.42
CA THR A 385 0.97 4.99 -35.47
C THR A 385 0.58 3.85 -36.39
N ARG A 386 0.25 4.16 -37.65
CA ARG A 386 -0.06 3.16 -38.67
C ARG A 386 1.17 2.29 -38.98
N LEU A 387 1.13 1.05 -38.51
CA LEU A 387 2.20 0.08 -38.70
C LEU A 387 2.27 -0.47 -40.13
N ALA A 388 3.45 -0.98 -40.51
CA ALA A 388 3.63 -1.68 -41.78
C ALA A 388 2.76 -2.95 -41.84
N ALA A 389 2.11 -3.20 -42.97
CA ALA A 389 1.22 -4.34 -43.15
C ALA A 389 1.90 -5.67 -42.78
N SER A 390 1.21 -6.46 -41.95
CA SER A 390 1.75 -7.63 -41.27
C SER A 390 0.79 -8.83 -41.23
N VAL A 391 -0.32 -8.74 -41.99
CA VAL A 391 -1.34 -9.78 -42.16
C VAL A 391 -1.65 -10.00 -43.64
N THR A 392 -2.02 -11.23 -44.00
CA THR A 392 -2.55 -11.61 -45.32
C THR A 392 -4.01 -12.00 -45.16
N VAL A 393 -4.92 -11.36 -45.89
CA VAL A 393 -6.35 -11.70 -45.88
C VAL A 393 -6.56 -13.03 -46.61
N LEU A 394 -7.23 -13.97 -45.94
CA LEU A 394 -7.62 -15.28 -46.46
C LEU A 394 -9.06 -15.25 -47.01
N SER A 395 -9.95 -14.52 -46.33
CA SER A 395 -11.33 -14.32 -46.78
C SER A 395 -11.91 -12.98 -46.28
N ASP A 396 -12.83 -12.39 -47.03
CA ASP A 396 -13.75 -11.32 -46.60
C ASP A 396 -15.14 -11.71 -47.12
N SER A 397 -16.12 -11.77 -46.22
CA SER A 397 -17.49 -12.18 -46.54
C SER A 397 -18.51 -11.38 -45.75
N VAL A 398 -19.68 -11.16 -46.33
CA VAL A 398 -20.81 -10.48 -45.68
C VAL A 398 -22.04 -11.39 -45.71
N SER A 399 -22.60 -11.67 -44.54
CA SER A 399 -23.82 -12.48 -44.39
C SER A 399 -24.65 -11.96 -43.23
N GLY A 400 -25.98 -11.87 -43.39
CA GLY A 400 -26.89 -11.42 -42.33
C GLY A 400 -26.62 -10.01 -41.77
N GLY A 401 -25.94 -9.14 -42.52
CA GLY A 401 -25.50 -7.82 -42.04
C GLY A 401 -24.20 -7.82 -41.22
N VAL A 402 -23.54 -8.97 -41.06
CA VAL A 402 -22.24 -9.12 -40.40
C VAL A 402 -21.16 -9.34 -41.47
N ARG A 403 -20.08 -8.58 -41.40
CA ARG A 403 -18.84 -8.84 -42.16
C ARG A 403 -17.93 -9.73 -41.32
N THR A 404 -17.36 -10.75 -41.94
CA THR A 404 -16.33 -11.61 -41.34
C THR A 404 -15.10 -11.61 -42.24
N VAL A 405 -13.95 -11.27 -41.67
CA VAL A 405 -12.65 -11.27 -42.34
C VAL A 405 -11.72 -12.24 -41.61
N GLU A 406 -11.17 -13.18 -42.36
CA GLU A 406 -10.14 -14.10 -41.89
C GLU A 406 -8.79 -13.68 -42.46
N MET A 407 -7.76 -13.66 -41.63
CA MET A 407 -6.41 -13.24 -42.01
C MET A 407 -5.36 -14.09 -41.29
N SER A 408 -4.16 -14.18 -41.86
CA SER A 408 -3.05 -14.96 -41.29
C SER A 408 -1.75 -14.15 -41.25
N ARG A 409 -0.89 -14.45 -40.28
CA ARG A 409 0.46 -13.89 -40.14
C ARG A 409 1.40 -14.84 -39.38
N PRO A 410 2.73 -14.68 -39.49
CA PRO A 410 3.67 -15.39 -38.62
C PRO A 410 3.43 -15.13 -37.13
N LEU A 411 3.75 -16.09 -36.25
CA LEU A 411 3.55 -15.93 -34.79
C LEU A 411 4.31 -14.71 -34.24
N LYS A 412 5.57 -14.54 -34.64
CA LYS A 412 6.41 -13.40 -34.24
C LYS A 412 5.95 -12.09 -34.91
N GLY A 413 5.88 -11.01 -34.14
CA GLY A 413 5.65 -9.64 -34.63
C GLY A 413 6.65 -9.21 -35.70
N ARG A 414 6.23 -8.34 -36.63
CA ARG A 414 7.11 -7.81 -37.70
C ARG A 414 8.11 -6.76 -37.16
N THR A 415 7.69 -6.00 -36.16
CA THR A 415 8.48 -5.06 -35.35
C THR A 415 8.09 -5.25 -33.90
N ASP A 416 8.74 -4.56 -32.96
CA ASP A 416 8.41 -4.67 -31.54
C ASP A 416 7.03 -4.04 -31.21
N ASP A 417 6.52 -3.14 -32.07
CA ASP A 417 5.15 -2.59 -32.02
C ASP A 417 4.07 -3.60 -32.46
N HIS A 418 4.46 -4.76 -32.99
CA HIS A 418 3.53 -5.81 -33.40
C HIS A 418 3.38 -6.85 -32.30
N TYR A 419 2.12 -7.21 -32.00
CA TYR A 419 1.86 -8.29 -31.06
C TYR A 419 2.49 -9.62 -31.53
N SER A 420 3.29 -10.23 -30.64
CA SER A 420 3.94 -11.52 -30.87
C SER A 420 3.18 -12.62 -30.13
N PHE A 421 2.68 -13.60 -30.87
CA PHE A 421 2.00 -14.76 -30.31
C PHE A 421 2.99 -15.82 -29.83
N SER A 422 2.67 -16.48 -28.72
CA SER A 422 3.49 -17.56 -28.17
C SER A 422 2.60 -18.64 -27.56
N LEU A 423 2.79 -19.89 -27.99
CA LEU A 423 2.13 -21.05 -27.39
C LEU A 423 2.66 -21.35 -25.97
N ALA A 424 3.77 -20.75 -25.55
CA ALA A 424 4.34 -20.95 -24.22
C ALA A 424 3.98 -19.83 -23.22
N ALA A 425 3.92 -18.57 -23.67
CA ALA A 425 3.90 -17.42 -22.76
C ALA A 425 2.51 -16.79 -22.54
N ASN A 426 1.59 -16.85 -23.51
CA ASN A 426 0.33 -16.10 -23.48
C ASN A 426 -0.88 -17.01 -23.76
N THR A 427 -1.42 -17.68 -22.74
CA THR A 427 -2.70 -18.41 -22.84
C THR A 427 -3.92 -17.48 -22.82
N THR A 428 -3.79 -16.27 -22.27
CA THR A 428 -4.92 -15.35 -22.06
C THR A 428 -4.58 -13.96 -22.59
N LEU A 429 -5.53 -13.34 -23.30
CA LEU A 429 -5.37 -12.10 -24.04
C LEU A 429 -6.56 -11.18 -23.74
N ASN A 430 -6.32 -9.90 -23.49
CA ASN A 430 -7.40 -8.93 -23.44
C ASN A 430 -7.64 -8.33 -24.83
N LEU A 431 -8.88 -8.40 -25.29
CA LEU A 431 -9.39 -7.70 -26.47
C LEU A 431 -9.91 -6.34 -26.04
N ILE A 432 -9.58 -5.28 -26.79
CA ILE A 432 -10.27 -3.99 -26.71
C ILE A 432 -10.88 -3.61 -28.07
N THR A 433 -11.98 -2.86 -28.03
CA THR A 433 -12.74 -2.39 -29.21
C THR A 433 -13.04 -0.90 -29.10
N ALA A 434 -13.35 -0.24 -30.24
CA ALA A 434 -13.53 1.21 -30.39
C ALA A 434 -14.27 1.91 -29.22
N ALA A 435 -15.34 1.31 -28.71
CA ALA A 435 -16.16 1.86 -27.64
C ALA A 435 -15.68 1.51 -26.21
N HIS A 436 -14.36 1.34 -26.00
CA HIS A 436 -13.74 1.01 -24.70
C HIS A 436 -14.24 -0.26 -23.99
N HIS A 437 -14.90 -1.18 -24.71
CA HIS A 437 -15.26 -2.48 -24.16
C HIS A 437 -14.07 -3.44 -24.22
N HIS A 438 -13.64 -3.91 -23.05
CA HIS A 438 -12.67 -4.99 -22.90
C HIS A 438 -13.38 -6.35 -22.80
N ALA A 439 -12.74 -7.39 -23.31
CA ALA A 439 -13.17 -8.78 -23.14
C ALA A 439 -11.93 -9.70 -23.05
N THR A 440 -11.96 -10.74 -22.23
CA THR A 440 -10.82 -11.63 -22.03
C THR A 440 -10.98 -12.90 -22.85
N LEU A 441 -10.01 -13.19 -23.71
CA LEU A 441 -9.89 -14.33 -24.60
C LEU A 441 -8.91 -15.35 -24.01
N THR A 442 -9.24 -16.63 -24.00
CA THR A 442 -8.31 -17.70 -23.58
C THR A 442 -8.13 -18.75 -24.68
N LEU A 443 -6.87 -19.03 -24.98
CA LEU A 443 -6.41 -19.99 -25.98
C LEU A 443 -6.31 -21.38 -25.35
N THR A 444 -7.27 -22.25 -25.65
CA THR A 444 -7.29 -23.66 -25.25
C THR A 444 -6.67 -24.53 -26.35
N ASP A 445 -6.24 -25.75 -26.00
CA ASP A 445 -5.84 -26.73 -27.01
C ASP A 445 -6.98 -27.03 -28.01
N ALA A 446 -6.62 -27.16 -29.30
CA ALA A 446 -7.57 -27.36 -30.38
C ALA A 446 -8.05 -28.82 -30.51
N ALA A 447 -7.26 -29.79 -30.06
CA ALA A 447 -7.53 -31.23 -30.14
C ALA A 447 -8.36 -31.76 -28.96
N GLY A 448 -8.64 -30.93 -27.95
CA GLY A 448 -9.42 -31.32 -26.77
C GLY A 448 -8.56 -31.86 -25.63
N ALA A 449 -7.29 -31.50 -25.56
CA ALA A 449 -6.46 -31.77 -24.39
C ALA A 449 -6.75 -30.80 -23.22
N PRO A 450 -6.60 -31.22 -21.95
CA PRO A 450 -6.91 -30.36 -20.81
C PRO A 450 -5.99 -29.13 -20.71
N THR A 451 -6.59 -27.94 -20.80
CA THR A 451 -5.91 -26.66 -20.57
C THR A 451 -6.12 -26.25 -19.12
N CYS A 452 -5.06 -26.28 -18.29
CA CYS A 452 -5.20 -25.91 -16.88
C CYS A 452 -5.56 -24.43 -16.69
N VAL A 453 -6.40 -24.20 -15.68
CA VAL A 453 -6.90 -22.88 -15.31
C VAL A 453 -6.15 -22.44 -14.07
N CYS A 454 -5.32 -21.43 -14.28
CA CYS A 454 -4.26 -21.04 -13.37
C CYS A 454 -4.63 -19.78 -12.61
N ASP A 455 -4.66 -19.85 -11.28
CA ASP A 455 -4.66 -18.63 -10.47
C ASP A 455 -3.36 -17.85 -10.72
N GLN A 456 -3.49 -16.57 -11.07
CA GLN A 456 -2.37 -15.66 -11.32
C GLN A 456 -1.90 -14.94 -10.04
N GLY A 457 -2.52 -15.22 -8.89
CA GLY A 457 -2.11 -14.75 -7.57
C GLY A 457 -2.47 -13.30 -7.23
N GLY A 458 -2.85 -12.47 -8.22
CA GLY A 458 -3.37 -11.11 -7.99
C GLY A 458 -4.66 -11.07 -7.15
N ARG A 459 -5.34 -12.22 -7.04
CA ARG A 459 -6.29 -12.58 -5.99
C ARG A 459 -5.92 -14.01 -5.55
N GLY A 460 -6.21 -14.39 -4.32
CA GLY A 460 -5.87 -15.71 -3.78
C GLY A 460 -6.16 -15.77 -2.30
N ASP A 461 -5.73 -16.83 -1.60
CA ASP A 461 -5.93 -16.97 -0.16
C ASP A 461 -4.60 -17.07 0.59
N LEU A 462 -4.54 -16.40 1.75
CA LEU A 462 -3.51 -16.63 2.76
C LEU A 462 -4.11 -17.42 3.90
N CYS A 463 -3.54 -18.59 4.21
CA CYS A 463 -4.07 -19.52 5.21
C CYS A 463 -3.07 -19.77 6.33
N HIS A 464 -3.58 -20.30 7.44
CA HIS A 464 -2.75 -20.95 8.45
C HIS A 464 -2.16 -22.26 7.91
N ASP A 465 -1.13 -22.76 8.61
CA ASP A 465 -0.62 -24.11 8.43
C ASP A 465 -1.76 -25.14 8.42
N GLY A 466 -1.69 -26.13 7.52
CA GLY A 466 -2.79 -27.07 7.27
C GLY A 466 -3.99 -26.52 6.49
N GLY A 467 -3.95 -25.28 5.97
CA GLY A 467 -4.96 -24.74 5.04
C GLY A 467 -6.26 -24.27 5.70
N THR A 468 -6.20 -23.85 6.96
CA THR A 468 -7.37 -23.38 7.73
C THR A 468 -7.34 -21.87 7.98
N GLY A 469 -8.47 -21.29 8.39
CA GLY A 469 -8.57 -19.86 8.73
C GLY A 469 -8.08 -18.91 7.64
N CYS A 470 -8.34 -19.26 6.37
CA CYS A 470 -7.90 -18.50 5.21
C CYS A 470 -8.54 -17.11 5.16
N ALA A 471 -7.77 -16.11 4.74
CA ALA A 471 -8.26 -14.78 4.42
C ALA A 471 -7.97 -14.44 2.95
N HIS A 472 -9.00 -13.94 2.26
CA HIS A 472 -8.90 -13.48 0.88
C HIS A 472 -7.86 -12.37 0.73
N PHE A 473 -6.86 -12.64 -0.10
CA PHE A 473 -5.84 -11.70 -0.52
C PHE A 473 -6.37 -10.81 -1.64
N VAL A 474 -6.46 -9.51 -1.35
CA VAL A 474 -6.71 -8.47 -2.34
C VAL A 474 -5.76 -7.32 -2.08
N LYS A 475 -5.07 -6.86 -3.12
CA LYS A 475 -4.21 -5.67 -3.11
C LYS A 475 -4.53 -4.81 -4.32
N GLU A 476 -4.82 -3.53 -4.08
CA GLU A 476 -5.09 -2.56 -5.14
C GLU A 476 -3.79 -1.92 -5.63
N CYS A 477 -2.88 -2.73 -6.19
CA CYS A 477 -1.77 -2.19 -6.95
C CYS A 477 -2.31 -1.55 -8.23
N ALA A 478 -2.28 -0.21 -8.33
CA ALA A 478 -2.86 0.50 -9.46
C ALA A 478 -1.96 0.44 -10.71
N PRO A 479 -2.47 0.03 -11.89
CA PRO A 479 -1.73 0.14 -13.14
C PRO A 479 -1.62 1.60 -13.60
N PRO A 480 -0.65 1.91 -14.48
CA PRO A 480 -0.64 3.16 -15.24
C PRO A 480 -1.97 3.37 -15.96
N ARG A 481 -2.73 4.38 -15.53
CA ARG A 481 -3.98 4.77 -16.20
C ARG A 481 -3.68 5.90 -17.16
N HIS A 482 -3.56 5.60 -18.46
CA HIS A 482 -3.38 6.62 -19.49
C HIS A 482 -4.70 7.04 -20.18
N ASP A 483 -4.73 8.28 -20.69
CA ASP A 483 -5.75 8.88 -21.57
C ASP A 483 -5.08 9.53 -22.79
N ALA A 484 -5.90 9.95 -23.76
CA ALA A 484 -5.45 10.41 -25.06
C ALA A 484 -4.62 11.71 -25.07
N ALA A 485 -4.54 12.45 -23.96
CA ALA A 485 -3.76 13.68 -23.82
C ALA A 485 -2.42 13.48 -23.08
N GLY A 486 -2.12 12.27 -22.58
CA GLY A 486 -0.83 11.94 -21.97
C GLY A 486 -0.57 12.54 -20.58
N ALA A 487 -1.58 13.11 -19.91
CA ALA A 487 -1.46 13.74 -18.60
C ALA A 487 -2.13 12.91 -17.48
N HIS A 488 -1.37 12.05 -16.80
CA HIS A 488 -1.96 10.94 -16.03
C HIS A 488 -1.79 10.91 -14.53
N TYR A 489 -2.94 10.77 -13.87
CA TYR A 489 -3.11 10.64 -12.44
C TYR A 489 -4.35 9.80 -12.09
N PRO A 490 -4.30 8.84 -11.15
CA PRO A 490 -3.13 8.37 -10.42
C PRO A 490 -2.48 7.09 -10.99
N PHE A 491 -1.17 6.92 -10.79
CA PHE A 491 -0.43 5.67 -11.07
C PHE A 491 0.86 5.55 -10.22
N GLY A 492 1.45 4.36 -10.10
CA GLY A 492 2.73 4.14 -9.43
C GLY A 492 3.41 2.82 -9.81
N ASP A 493 4.66 2.65 -9.38
CA ASP A 493 5.61 1.74 -10.04
C ASP A 493 5.41 0.24 -9.73
N LEU A 494 4.63 -0.12 -8.70
CA LEU A 494 4.68 -1.46 -8.10
C LEU A 494 4.38 -2.60 -9.08
N LEU A 495 3.48 -2.40 -10.05
CA LEU A 495 3.18 -3.41 -11.06
C LEU A 495 4.28 -3.53 -12.12
N GLU A 496 4.89 -2.42 -12.53
CA GLU A 496 6.04 -2.41 -13.44
C GLU A 496 7.25 -3.10 -12.79
N GLN A 497 7.49 -2.80 -11.52
CA GLN A 497 8.51 -3.44 -10.69
C GLN A 497 8.17 -4.91 -10.34
N ARG A 498 6.98 -5.41 -10.68
CA ARG A 498 6.49 -6.75 -10.30
C ARG A 498 6.65 -7.00 -8.79
N ASN A 499 6.35 -5.98 -7.99
CA ASN A 499 6.62 -5.98 -6.55
C ASN A 499 5.88 -7.14 -5.87
N PRO A 500 6.53 -7.95 -5.00
CA PRO A 500 5.92 -9.14 -4.44
C PRO A 500 4.64 -8.87 -3.63
N THR A 501 4.48 -7.65 -3.09
CA THR A 501 3.25 -7.18 -2.44
C THR A 501 1.99 -7.34 -3.30
N CYS A 502 2.11 -7.33 -4.64
CA CYS A 502 0.97 -7.29 -5.55
C CYS A 502 0.38 -8.67 -5.88
N SER A 503 0.95 -9.77 -5.38
CA SER A 503 0.44 -11.13 -5.63
C SER A 503 0.59 -12.04 -4.43
N SER A 504 -0.50 -12.74 -4.07
CA SER A 504 -0.57 -13.72 -2.98
C SER A 504 0.45 -14.86 -3.10
N MET A 505 0.92 -15.16 -4.31
CA MET A 505 1.95 -16.18 -4.54
C MET A 505 3.33 -15.71 -4.06
N SER A 506 3.66 -14.43 -4.30
CA SER A 506 4.95 -13.83 -4.00
C SER A 506 4.98 -13.06 -2.68
N TYR A 507 3.83 -12.78 -2.08
CA TYR A 507 3.68 -11.98 -0.88
C TYR A 507 4.47 -12.56 0.31
N ALA A 508 5.49 -11.82 0.75
CA ALA A 508 6.46 -12.28 1.75
C ALA A 508 6.31 -11.60 3.13
N GLY A 509 5.73 -10.41 3.20
CA GLY A 509 5.49 -9.71 4.46
C GLY A 509 4.44 -8.62 4.33
N GLY A 510 3.98 -8.12 5.47
CA GLY A 510 3.01 -7.03 5.55
C GLY A 510 1.67 -7.36 6.23
N LEU A 511 0.79 -6.36 6.25
CA LEU A 511 -0.54 -6.29 6.88
C LEU A 511 -1.42 -7.53 6.65
N ARG A 512 -1.32 -8.23 5.51
CA ARG A 512 -2.11 -9.44 5.27
C ARG A 512 -1.64 -10.63 6.11
N CYS A 513 -0.40 -10.60 6.60
CA CYS A 513 0.16 -11.54 7.56
C CYS A 513 0.01 -11.07 9.02
N CYS A 514 -0.13 -9.77 9.31
CA CYS A 514 -0.43 -9.20 10.63
C CYS A 514 -1.92 -9.05 10.97
N GLY A 515 -2.63 -10.15 11.25
CA GLY A 515 -3.96 -10.10 11.88
C GLY A 515 -3.89 -9.98 13.41
N HIS A 516 -4.88 -9.38 14.07
CA HIS A 516 -4.96 -9.34 15.54
C HIS A 516 -4.85 -10.72 16.18
N GLY A 517 -4.07 -10.84 17.26
CA GLY A 517 -3.86 -12.08 17.99
C GLY A 517 -2.97 -13.10 17.27
N ARG A 518 -2.42 -12.75 16.10
CA ARG A 518 -1.42 -13.59 15.44
C ARG A 518 -0.08 -13.45 16.14
N ILE A 519 0.61 -14.58 16.28
CA ILE A 519 2.00 -14.66 16.70
C ILE A 519 2.89 -14.67 15.46
N MET A 520 3.79 -13.70 15.37
CA MET A 520 4.69 -13.48 14.24
C MET A 520 5.96 -14.35 14.29
N LEU A 521 5.85 -15.57 14.84
CA LEU A 521 6.93 -16.55 14.96
C LEU A 521 6.59 -17.80 14.16
N ASP A 522 7.61 -18.59 13.80
CA ASP A 522 7.41 -19.87 13.14
C ASP A 522 6.71 -20.90 14.04
N ALA A 523 6.12 -21.92 13.42
CA ALA A 523 5.37 -22.98 14.12
C ALA A 523 6.23 -23.77 15.12
N ASP A 524 7.52 -23.92 14.82
CA ASP A 524 8.55 -24.59 15.63
C ASP A 524 9.15 -23.68 16.73
N GLN A 525 8.84 -22.38 16.72
CA GLN A 525 9.30 -21.43 17.74
C GLN A 525 8.30 -21.35 18.91
N PRO A 526 8.75 -21.41 20.18
CA PRO A 526 7.86 -21.37 21.34
C PRO A 526 7.31 -19.96 21.58
N VAL A 527 6.02 -19.87 21.87
CA VAL A 527 5.36 -18.62 22.30
C VAL A 527 5.66 -18.39 23.78
N ARG A 528 6.14 -17.19 24.13
CA ARG A 528 6.49 -16.82 25.51
C ARG A 528 5.22 -16.50 26.32
N PRO A 529 4.96 -17.17 27.47
CA PRO A 529 3.73 -16.97 28.23
C PRO A 529 3.64 -15.61 28.94
N GLU A 530 4.74 -14.84 29.02
CA GLU A 530 4.80 -13.57 29.72
C GLU A 530 4.11 -12.42 28.95
N LEU A 531 3.04 -11.88 29.55
CA LEU A 531 2.31 -10.72 29.03
C LEU A 531 2.99 -9.40 29.42
N LEU A 532 3.27 -8.55 28.44
CA LEU A 532 3.56 -7.13 28.65
C LEU A 532 2.22 -6.38 28.76
N ARG A 533 2.07 -5.47 29.73
CA ARG A 533 0.80 -4.75 29.99
C ARG A 533 1.01 -3.24 30.05
N TYR A 534 0.27 -2.50 29.22
CA TYR A 534 0.39 -1.04 29.10
C TYR A 534 -0.90 -0.40 28.59
N HIS A 535 -0.95 0.93 28.64
CA HIS A 535 -1.99 1.76 28.05
C HIS A 535 -1.34 2.76 27.09
N HIS A 536 -2.07 3.22 26.08
CA HIS A 536 -1.69 4.43 25.34
C HIS A 536 -2.24 5.65 26.05
N LYS A 537 -1.36 6.63 26.22
CA LYS A 537 -1.72 7.97 26.67
C LYS A 537 -1.65 8.90 25.47
N TYR A 538 -2.72 9.63 25.22
CA TYR A 538 -2.76 10.72 24.23
C TYR A 538 -2.93 12.04 24.96
N ARG A 539 -2.12 13.04 24.60
CA ARG A 539 -2.25 14.43 25.06
C ARG A 539 -2.72 15.27 23.90
N PHE A 540 -3.82 15.98 24.06
CA PHE A 540 -4.35 16.91 23.06
C PHE A 540 -4.11 18.35 23.50
N TRP A 541 -3.33 19.09 22.71
CA TRP A 541 -3.05 20.51 22.91
C TRP A 541 -4.10 21.35 22.18
N PHE A 542 -4.71 22.32 22.88
CA PHE A 542 -5.88 23.01 22.38
C PHE A 542 -5.96 24.50 22.74
N GLU A 543 -6.74 25.23 21.94
CA GLU A 543 -7.19 26.59 22.19
C GLU A 543 -8.73 26.68 22.07
N GLU A 544 -9.34 27.72 22.64
CA GLU A 544 -10.76 28.01 22.39
C GLU A 544 -10.93 28.66 21.02
N TYR A 545 -11.76 28.07 20.15
CA TYR A 545 -12.00 28.62 18.82
C TYR A 545 -12.89 29.86 18.89
N LEU A 546 -12.32 31.02 18.57
CA LEU A 546 -13.06 32.25 18.30
C LEU A 546 -13.48 32.26 16.82
N PRO A 547 -14.79 32.24 16.49
CA PRO A 547 -15.26 32.39 15.12
C PRO A 547 -15.07 33.82 14.61
N ALA A 548 -15.09 34.01 13.30
CA ALA A 548 -15.15 35.34 12.70
C ALA A 548 -16.40 36.10 13.22
N PRO A 549 -16.31 37.42 13.48
CA PRO A 549 -17.48 38.22 13.83
C PRO A 549 -18.57 38.07 12.78
N ARG A 550 -19.74 37.57 13.20
CA ARG A 550 -20.93 37.66 12.36
C ARG A 550 -21.26 39.13 12.15
N ALA A 551 -21.63 39.51 10.93
CA ALA A 551 -22.09 40.87 10.61
C ALA A 551 -23.25 41.36 11.50
N HIS A 552 -23.94 40.45 12.21
CA HIS A 552 -24.92 40.76 13.25
C HIS A 552 -24.76 39.85 14.48
N ALA A 553 -23.93 40.24 15.46
CA ALA A 553 -24.06 39.90 16.89
C ALA A 553 -22.99 40.60 17.76
N ALA A 554 -23.16 41.89 18.03
CA ALA A 554 -22.30 42.60 18.99
C ALA A 554 -22.85 42.46 20.42
N VAL A 555 -22.36 41.49 21.21
CA VAL A 555 -22.32 41.53 22.69
C VAL A 555 -21.13 40.69 23.21
N GLN A 556 -20.15 41.36 23.83
CA GLN A 556 -19.21 40.83 24.85
C GLN A 556 -18.58 39.43 24.61
N ALA A 557 -17.80 39.28 23.55
CA ALA A 557 -16.70 38.30 23.50
C ALA A 557 -15.36 39.02 23.69
N PRO A 558 -14.34 38.40 24.33
CA PRO A 558 -12.98 38.96 24.31
C PRO A 558 -12.51 39.10 22.86
N ALA A 559 -11.85 40.22 22.55
CA ALA A 559 -11.61 40.63 21.18
C ALA A 559 -10.85 39.56 20.38
N ALA A 560 -11.41 39.15 19.24
CA ALA A 560 -10.66 38.40 18.23
C ALA A 560 -9.39 39.17 17.86
N PRO A 561 -8.26 38.49 17.56
CA PRO A 561 -7.03 39.15 17.16
C PRO A 561 -7.30 40.17 16.06
N SER A 562 -6.81 41.40 16.28
CA SER A 562 -7.16 42.63 15.55
C SER A 562 -7.11 42.49 14.02
N GLY A 563 -8.21 42.02 13.41
CA GLY A 563 -8.29 41.75 11.97
C GLY A 563 -9.37 40.73 11.59
N GLY A 564 -10.65 41.10 11.74
CA GLY A 564 -11.81 40.63 10.94
C GLY A 564 -12.22 39.14 10.89
N GLY A 565 -11.30 38.19 11.06
CA GLY A 565 -11.49 36.77 10.74
C GLY A 565 -11.62 35.86 11.97
N ALA A 566 -11.67 34.56 11.70
CA ALA A 566 -11.65 33.53 12.74
C ALA A 566 -10.23 33.34 13.30
N SER A 567 -10.14 32.93 14.57
CA SER A 567 -8.86 32.62 15.23
C SER A 567 -8.03 31.56 14.49
N HIS A 568 -8.69 30.57 13.89
CA HIS A 568 -8.07 29.42 13.24
C HIS A 568 -8.73 29.10 11.90
N LEU A 569 -7.95 28.59 10.95
CA LEU A 569 -8.48 27.84 9.82
C LEU A 569 -8.50 26.34 10.15
N ASN A 570 -9.60 25.67 9.77
CA ASN A 570 -9.73 24.23 9.93
C ASN A 570 -8.85 23.47 8.94
N LEU A 571 -8.03 22.57 9.46
CA LEU A 571 -7.12 21.72 8.70
C LEU A 571 -7.82 20.48 8.15
N GLU A 572 -8.01 20.43 6.83
CA GLU A 572 -8.55 19.27 6.14
C GLU A 572 -7.51 18.16 6.03
N ARG A 573 -7.90 16.91 6.36
CA ARG A 573 -7.05 15.72 6.18
C ARG A 573 -6.94 15.36 4.70
N ILE A 574 -5.71 15.34 4.21
CA ILE A 574 -5.33 14.91 2.86
C ILE A 574 -4.48 13.65 3.03
N TYR A 575 -4.79 12.56 2.32
CA TYR A 575 -4.10 11.28 2.49
C TYR A 575 -3.91 10.56 1.16
N TYR A 576 -2.66 10.26 0.82
CA TYR A 576 -2.24 9.52 -0.37
C TYR A 576 -1.18 8.48 -0.01
N MET A 577 -1.16 7.36 -0.74
CA MET A 577 -0.24 6.25 -0.56
C MET A 577 0.70 6.18 -1.76
N THR A 578 2.01 6.30 -1.53
CA THR A 578 3.05 6.14 -2.54
C THR A 578 3.17 4.70 -3.03
N GLU A 579 2.72 3.73 -2.25
CA GLU A 579 2.49 2.35 -2.72
C GLU A 579 1.20 2.19 -3.55
N ALA A 580 0.69 3.28 -4.15
CA ALA A 580 -0.43 3.28 -5.09
C ALA A 580 -1.74 2.64 -4.61
N SER A 581 -2.03 2.72 -3.30
CA SER A 581 -3.17 2.06 -2.60
C SER A 581 -3.01 0.56 -2.30
N ALA A 582 -1.83 -0.03 -2.54
CA ALA A 582 -1.51 -1.36 -2.01
C ALA A 582 -1.47 -1.37 -0.47
N GLY A 583 -1.30 -0.22 0.18
CA GLY A 583 -1.19 -0.05 1.64
C GLY A 583 0.15 -0.47 2.26
N GLU A 584 0.98 -1.17 1.50
CA GLU A 584 2.41 -1.44 1.74
C GLU A 584 3.04 -1.99 0.46
N TYR A 585 4.37 -2.12 0.44
CA TYR A 585 5.14 -2.74 -0.62
C TYR A 585 6.42 -3.39 -0.09
N ASP A 586 7.01 -4.32 -0.85
CA ASP A 586 8.24 -4.97 -0.43
C ASP A 586 9.46 -4.25 -1.02
N VAL A 587 10.47 -3.99 -0.19
CA VAL A 587 11.82 -3.57 -0.59
C VAL A 587 12.68 -4.84 -0.65
N PRO A 588 12.79 -5.52 -1.80
CA PRO A 588 13.62 -6.70 -1.89
C PRO A 588 15.12 -6.33 -1.71
N PRO A 589 15.94 -7.23 -1.16
CA PRO A 589 17.40 -7.10 -1.20
C PRO A 589 17.89 -6.94 -2.64
N ALA A 590 18.85 -6.04 -2.86
CA ALA A 590 19.28 -5.61 -4.20
C ALA A 590 19.70 -6.75 -5.13
N PHE A 591 20.22 -7.87 -4.60
CA PHE A 591 20.67 -9.02 -5.38
C PHE A 591 20.22 -10.34 -4.74
N ALA A 592 19.83 -11.30 -5.59
CA ALA A 592 19.63 -12.68 -5.18
C ALA A 592 20.97 -13.34 -4.79
N THR A 593 20.94 -14.26 -3.81
CA THR A 593 22.13 -15.02 -3.39
C THR A 593 22.10 -16.44 -3.96
N PRO A 594 23.26 -17.08 -4.23
CA PRO A 594 23.29 -18.46 -4.74
C PRO A 594 22.76 -19.51 -3.75
N SER A 595 22.73 -19.19 -2.45
CA SER A 595 22.43 -20.15 -1.37
C SER A 595 21.00 -20.08 -0.83
N VAL A 596 20.30 -18.96 -1.00
CA VAL A 596 18.91 -18.78 -0.54
C VAL A 596 18.12 -18.03 -1.61
N PRO A 597 16.99 -18.55 -2.10
CA PRO A 597 16.11 -17.83 -3.03
C PRO A 597 15.61 -16.53 -2.43
N LEU A 598 15.48 -15.50 -3.28
CA LEU A 598 14.97 -14.20 -2.89
C LEU A 598 13.46 -14.32 -2.59
N PRO A 599 12.96 -13.92 -1.38
CA PRO A 599 11.54 -14.00 -1.06
C PRO A 599 10.69 -13.28 -2.11
N GLY A 600 9.61 -13.92 -2.57
CA GLY A 600 8.75 -13.38 -3.63
C GLY A 600 9.35 -13.33 -5.04
N TYR A 601 10.65 -13.56 -5.21
CA TYR A 601 11.34 -13.61 -6.50
C TYR A 601 12.23 -14.89 -6.62
N PRO A 602 11.68 -16.10 -6.48
CA PRO A 602 12.45 -17.34 -6.30
C PRO A 602 13.34 -17.74 -7.49
N SER A 603 13.14 -17.13 -8.66
CA SER A 603 13.94 -17.36 -9.88
C SER A 603 14.65 -16.11 -10.40
N TRP A 604 14.95 -15.13 -9.53
CA TRP A 604 15.67 -13.92 -9.94
C TRP A 604 17.11 -14.22 -10.36
N PRO A 605 17.61 -13.70 -11.50
CA PRO A 605 18.99 -13.93 -11.93
C PRO A 605 20.01 -13.37 -10.93
N LEU A 606 21.07 -14.16 -10.70
CA LEU A 606 22.18 -13.79 -9.84
C LEU A 606 22.95 -12.60 -10.44
N GLY A 607 23.40 -11.68 -9.57
CA GLY A 607 24.19 -10.52 -10.00
C GLY A 607 23.42 -9.47 -10.81
N VAL A 608 22.08 -9.53 -10.84
CA VAL A 608 21.21 -8.54 -11.48
C VAL A 608 20.44 -7.79 -10.40
N PRO A 609 20.45 -6.44 -10.38
CA PRO A 609 19.67 -5.66 -9.43
C PRO A 609 18.17 -6.00 -9.49
N THR A 610 17.51 -6.06 -8.34
CA THR A 610 16.05 -6.23 -8.26
C THR A 610 15.30 -5.04 -8.88
N PRO A 611 14.04 -5.22 -9.30
CA PRO A 611 13.24 -4.11 -9.83
C PRO A 611 13.12 -2.94 -8.85
N GLY A 612 13.09 -1.71 -9.38
CA GLY A 612 13.11 -0.49 -8.58
C GLY A 612 14.45 -0.16 -7.92
N THR A 613 15.47 -1.03 -8.02
CA THR A 613 16.79 -0.81 -7.42
C THR A 613 17.78 -0.18 -8.38
N SER A 614 18.44 0.88 -7.93
CA SER A 614 19.62 1.47 -8.57
C SER A 614 20.83 1.31 -7.66
N CYS A 615 21.99 0.97 -8.24
CA CYS A 615 23.23 0.75 -7.49
C CYS A 615 24.38 1.62 -8.00
N THR A 616 25.30 1.98 -7.10
CA THR A 616 26.55 2.69 -7.35
C THR A 616 27.72 1.95 -6.69
N GLY A 617 28.94 2.19 -7.19
CA GLY A 617 30.15 1.51 -6.72
C GLY A 617 30.28 0.06 -7.22
N SER A 618 31.16 -0.70 -6.58
CA SER A 618 31.58 -2.04 -7.02
C SER A 618 30.63 -3.14 -6.55
N CYS A 619 29.42 -3.20 -7.12
CA CYS A 619 28.39 -4.18 -6.78
C CYS A 619 28.48 -5.51 -7.55
N PRO A 620 27.76 -6.57 -7.12
CA PRO A 620 27.69 -7.86 -7.82
C PRO A 620 27.29 -7.76 -9.29
N THR A 621 27.84 -8.66 -10.12
CA THR A 621 27.49 -8.82 -11.55
C THR A 621 27.18 -10.30 -11.84
N PRO A 622 26.60 -10.68 -13.00
CA PRO A 622 26.34 -12.08 -13.33
C PRO A 622 27.60 -12.97 -13.30
N GLU A 623 28.77 -12.41 -13.60
CA GLU A 623 30.07 -13.09 -13.56
C GLU A 623 30.65 -13.16 -12.13
N GLN A 624 30.26 -12.22 -11.25
CA GLN A 624 30.74 -12.12 -9.86
C GLN A 624 29.57 -11.90 -8.88
N PRO A 625 28.60 -12.84 -8.80
CA PRO A 625 27.31 -12.63 -8.16
C PRO A 625 27.35 -12.53 -6.62
N SER A 626 28.50 -12.78 -6.01
CA SER A 626 28.72 -12.67 -4.56
C SER A 626 29.69 -11.56 -4.17
N ARG A 627 30.17 -10.76 -5.13
CA ARG A 627 31.18 -9.72 -4.88
C ARG A 627 30.52 -8.39 -4.51
N PHE A 628 30.42 -8.12 -3.21
CA PHE A 628 30.09 -6.79 -2.69
C PHE A 628 31.39 -6.02 -2.39
N GLY A 629 31.67 -4.97 -3.14
CA GLY A 629 32.67 -3.96 -2.78
C GLY A 629 32.28 -3.21 -1.51
N ALA A 630 33.26 -2.58 -0.86
CA ALA A 630 33.03 -1.74 0.32
C ALA A 630 32.30 -0.43 -0.03
N ASP A 631 32.35 -0.04 -1.30
CA ASP A 631 31.72 1.11 -1.95
C ASP A 631 30.36 0.78 -2.59
N CYS A 632 29.93 -0.49 -2.59
CA CYS A 632 28.65 -0.88 -3.18
C CYS A 632 27.49 -0.33 -2.35
N GLU A 633 26.68 0.53 -2.96
CA GLU A 633 25.47 1.11 -2.38
C GLU A 633 24.31 0.93 -3.34
N CYS A 634 23.17 0.43 -2.86
CA CYS A 634 21.95 0.30 -3.64
C CYS A 634 20.75 0.90 -2.92
N VAL A 635 19.90 1.55 -3.70
CA VAL A 635 18.68 2.21 -3.27
C VAL A 635 17.51 1.68 -4.07
N HIS A 636 16.52 1.13 -3.39
CA HIS A 636 15.22 0.83 -3.97
C HIS A 636 14.30 2.05 -3.87
N THR A 637 13.71 2.42 -5.01
CA THR A 637 12.87 3.60 -5.16
C THR A 637 11.49 3.21 -5.66
N ILE A 638 10.45 3.77 -5.04
CA ILE A 638 9.08 3.76 -5.57
C ILE A 638 8.57 5.18 -5.74
N THR A 639 7.81 5.39 -6.80
CA THR A 639 7.12 6.64 -7.10
C THR A 639 5.61 6.46 -7.17
N TYR A 640 4.90 7.55 -6.90
CA TYR A 640 3.47 7.64 -7.10
C TYR A 640 3.08 9.02 -7.59
N HIS A 641 2.21 9.00 -8.58
CA HIS A 641 1.68 10.13 -9.28
C HIS A 641 0.22 10.31 -8.85
N TRP A 642 -0.16 11.50 -8.38
CA TRP A 642 -1.58 11.89 -8.22
C TRP A 642 -1.80 13.38 -8.55
N SER A 643 -3.06 13.80 -8.67
CA SER A 643 -3.42 15.20 -8.77
C SER A 643 -4.16 15.67 -7.52
N ILE A 644 -4.00 16.95 -7.19
CA ILE A 644 -4.66 17.60 -6.05
C ILE A 644 -5.30 18.92 -6.49
N ASP A 645 -6.46 19.24 -5.90
CA ASP A 645 -7.28 20.40 -6.29
C ASP A 645 -7.35 21.48 -5.19
N ASN A 646 -6.85 22.68 -5.51
CA ASN A 646 -7.13 23.95 -4.82
C ASN A 646 -6.83 23.97 -3.30
N LYS A 647 -5.66 23.46 -2.90
CA LYS A 647 -5.20 23.43 -1.50
C LYS A 647 -3.96 24.30 -1.30
N SER A 648 -3.85 24.88 -0.11
CA SER A 648 -2.56 25.29 0.47
C SER A 648 -2.17 24.25 1.52
N LEU A 649 -0.96 23.67 1.41
CA LEU A 649 -0.45 22.70 2.39
C LEU A 649 0.13 23.43 3.61
N ILE A 650 -0.20 22.94 4.81
CA ILE A 650 0.27 23.51 6.10
C ILE A 650 1.09 22.48 6.89
N TYR A 651 0.76 21.19 6.74
CA TYR A 651 1.48 20.07 7.35
C TYR A 651 1.59 18.93 6.33
N ALA A 652 2.74 18.26 6.28
CA ALA A 652 2.89 16.96 5.66
C ALA A 652 3.71 16.06 6.57
N GLY A 653 3.18 14.91 6.95
CA GLY A 653 3.93 13.80 7.55
C GLY A 653 4.06 12.69 6.52
N GLY A 654 5.28 12.35 6.15
CA GLY A 654 5.58 11.15 5.37
C GLY A 654 5.69 9.94 6.30
N HIS A 655 5.52 8.74 5.76
CA HIS A 655 5.59 7.49 6.50
C HIS A 655 6.60 6.54 5.85
N CYS A 656 7.51 5.99 6.65
CA CYS A 656 8.73 5.30 6.21
C CYS A 656 9.35 4.56 7.42
N HIS A 657 9.81 3.32 7.29
CA HIS A 657 10.29 2.53 8.45
C HIS A 657 11.83 2.46 8.53
N ALA A 658 12.35 2.34 9.75
CA ALA A 658 13.73 1.90 9.97
C ALA A 658 13.86 0.40 9.66
N PRO A 659 15.06 -0.09 9.30
CA PRO A 659 16.31 0.64 9.07
C PRO A 659 16.51 0.99 7.59
N SER A 660 15.49 0.76 6.75
CA SER A 660 15.60 0.87 5.30
C SER A 660 15.49 2.33 4.83
N CYS A 661 14.64 3.14 5.46
CA CYS A 661 14.27 4.46 5.00
C CYS A 661 15.47 5.42 4.85
N LEU A 662 15.61 6.03 3.67
CA LEU A 662 16.56 7.14 3.44
C LEU A 662 15.84 8.49 3.41
N ASP A 663 14.77 8.59 2.62
CA ASP A 663 13.81 9.69 2.67
C ASP A 663 12.50 9.38 1.95
N ILE A 664 11.50 10.20 2.26
CA ILE A 664 10.30 10.36 1.44
C ILE A 664 10.16 11.84 1.03
N SER A 665 9.97 12.07 -0.27
CA SER A 665 9.98 13.40 -0.91
C SER A 665 8.73 13.64 -1.74
N LEU A 666 8.20 14.85 -1.67
CA LEU A 666 6.97 15.31 -2.32
C LEU A 666 7.27 16.47 -3.28
N TYR A 667 6.79 16.37 -4.51
CA TYR A 667 6.99 17.35 -5.57
C TYR A 667 5.67 17.79 -6.20
N ARG A 668 5.62 19.03 -6.70
CA ARG A 668 4.65 19.48 -7.72
C ARG A 668 5.31 19.40 -9.10
N ASN A 669 4.52 19.19 -10.16
CA ASN A 669 5.03 19.09 -11.54
C ASN A 669 4.12 19.82 -12.56
N ASP A 670 3.49 20.93 -12.18
CA ASP A 670 2.74 21.81 -13.08
C ASP A 670 3.61 22.79 -13.88
N THR A 671 4.87 23.01 -13.49
CA THR A 671 5.75 24.01 -14.13
C THR A 671 6.69 23.44 -15.19
N GLY A 672 6.48 22.21 -15.65
CA GLY A 672 7.37 21.52 -16.60
C GLY A 672 8.72 21.07 -16.02
N THR A 673 8.91 21.19 -14.72
CA THR A 673 10.06 20.66 -13.97
C THR A 673 9.60 20.35 -12.55
N PRO A 674 9.90 19.15 -11.99
CA PRO A 674 9.50 18.82 -10.63
C PRO A 674 10.09 19.80 -9.60
N GLN A 675 9.23 20.49 -8.85
CA GLN A 675 9.63 21.38 -7.77
C GLN A 675 9.39 20.68 -6.43
N LEU A 676 10.43 20.60 -5.59
CA LEU A 676 10.35 20.00 -4.26
C LEU A 676 9.45 20.85 -3.37
N LEU A 677 8.42 20.22 -2.78
CA LEU A 677 7.58 20.82 -1.76
C LEU A 677 8.03 20.44 -0.35
N CYS A 678 8.37 19.17 -0.15
CA CYS A 678 8.75 18.62 1.15
C CYS A 678 9.74 17.47 0.95
N ARG A 679 10.84 17.44 1.70
CA ARG A 679 11.68 16.26 1.88
C ARG A 679 11.77 15.92 3.36
N GLN A 680 11.46 14.68 3.70
CA GLN A 680 11.65 14.15 5.06
C GLN A 680 12.81 13.17 5.00
N ALA A 681 13.98 13.64 5.44
CA ALA A 681 15.16 12.81 5.60
C ALA A 681 15.06 12.06 6.93
N THR A 682 15.41 10.78 6.90
CA THR A 682 15.40 9.93 8.09
C THR A 682 16.42 10.42 9.10
N LYS A 683 16.02 10.52 10.37
CA LYS A 683 16.93 10.68 11.49
C LYS A 683 16.97 9.38 12.28
N TYR A 684 18.16 8.83 12.37
CA TYR A 684 18.45 7.65 13.19
C TYR A 684 18.96 8.09 14.56
N GLY A 685 18.46 7.47 15.62
CA GLY A 685 18.99 7.65 16.96
C GLY A 685 20.42 7.13 17.09
N ALA A 686 21.24 7.80 17.90
CA ALA A 686 22.66 7.49 18.08
C ALA A 686 22.96 6.52 19.23
N GLY A 687 21.95 6.20 20.06
CA GLY A 687 22.07 5.30 21.20
C GLY A 687 22.27 6.02 22.55
N ASP A 688 22.25 7.35 22.60
CA ASP A 688 22.52 8.14 23.81
C ASP A 688 21.28 8.34 24.70
N VAL A 689 20.65 7.21 25.03
CA VAL A 689 19.44 7.11 25.87
C VAL A 689 19.58 7.68 27.29
N LYS A 690 20.80 8.10 27.68
CA LYS A 690 21.09 8.77 28.96
C LYS A 690 20.86 10.27 28.90
N HIS A 691 21.13 10.91 27.75
CA HIS A 691 20.92 12.34 27.55
C HIS A 691 19.56 12.63 26.92
N ASP A 692 19.09 11.76 26.01
CA ASP A 692 17.74 11.81 25.46
C ASP A 692 17.14 10.40 25.44
N LYS A 693 16.15 10.14 26.29
CA LYS A 693 15.53 8.80 26.46
C LYS A 693 14.84 8.25 25.19
N PHE A 694 14.82 9.02 24.11
CA PHE A 694 14.25 8.72 22.80
C PHE A 694 15.30 8.68 21.67
N ASP A 695 16.59 8.61 22.03
CA ASP A 695 17.71 8.43 21.11
C ASP A 695 18.15 6.95 21.08
N GLU A 696 17.20 6.01 21.06
CA GLU A 696 17.53 4.60 20.89
C GLU A 696 18.25 4.36 19.54
N ALA A 697 19.35 3.60 19.55
CA ALA A 697 20.10 3.31 18.32
C ALA A 697 19.21 2.64 17.27
N ASP A 698 19.33 3.06 16.01
CA ASP A 698 18.51 2.66 14.86
C ASP A 698 17.03 3.10 14.91
N PHE A 699 16.54 3.78 15.97
CA PHE A 699 15.19 4.34 15.99
C PHE A 699 15.02 5.47 14.96
N VAL A 700 13.90 5.48 14.23
CA VAL A 700 13.60 6.51 13.22
C VAL A 700 12.71 7.62 13.77
N ALA A 701 13.17 8.86 13.59
CA ALA A 701 12.31 10.03 13.55
C ALA A 701 12.20 10.56 12.10
N LEU A 702 10.98 10.82 11.64
CA LEU A 702 10.69 11.56 10.40
C LEU A 702 10.14 12.95 10.75
N PRO A 703 10.94 14.02 10.60
CA PRO A 703 10.49 15.39 10.81
C PRO A 703 9.40 15.76 9.79
N PRO A 704 8.18 16.14 10.20
CA PRO A 704 7.15 16.58 9.26
C PRO A 704 7.55 17.90 8.61
N CYS A 705 7.05 18.14 7.39
CA CYS A 705 7.15 19.46 6.77
C CYS A 705 6.02 20.36 7.27
N LEU A 706 6.38 21.56 7.71
CA LEU A 706 5.45 22.64 8.07
C LEU A 706 5.65 23.84 7.13
N TRP A 707 4.59 24.59 6.90
CA TRP A 707 4.62 25.85 6.15
C TRP A 707 3.79 26.93 6.85
N GLU A 708 4.02 28.21 6.52
CA GLU A 708 3.35 29.40 7.09
C GLU A 708 3.61 29.64 8.59
N GLY A 709 4.76 30.26 8.88
CA GLY A 709 5.13 30.69 10.22
C GLY A 709 6.50 31.33 10.25
N GLU A 710 6.92 31.77 11.44
CA GLU A 710 8.30 32.20 11.67
C GLU A 710 9.26 31.02 11.43
N GLY A 711 10.34 31.27 10.69
CA GLY A 711 11.33 30.25 10.28
C GLY A 711 10.90 29.31 9.13
N LEU A 712 9.60 29.16 8.87
CA LEU A 712 9.03 28.27 7.85
C LEU A 712 8.96 28.93 6.45
N ASP A 713 8.88 28.12 5.41
CA ASP A 713 8.59 28.59 4.04
C ASP A 713 7.08 28.91 3.89
N PRO A 714 6.69 29.76 2.92
CA PRO A 714 5.28 29.99 2.60
C PRO A 714 4.56 28.70 2.17
N ALA A 715 3.25 28.60 2.43
CA ALA A 715 2.47 27.43 2.05
C ALA A 715 2.35 27.34 0.52
N PRO A 716 2.73 26.20 -0.09
CA PRO A 716 2.58 26.03 -1.52
C PRO A 716 1.10 26.01 -1.87
N TRP A 717 0.67 26.92 -2.76
CA TRP A 717 -0.63 26.81 -3.40
C TRP A 717 -0.56 25.80 -4.54
N LEU A 718 -1.43 24.80 -4.46
CA LEU A 718 -1.67 23.76 -5.45
C LEU A 718 -3.03 24.08 -6.07
N GLY A 719 -3.03 24.40 -7.37
CA GLY A 719 -4.21 24.85 -8.11
C GLY A 719 -5.16 23.72 -8.47
N PRO A 720 -6.08 23.94 -9.43
CA PRO A 720 -6.90 22.86 -9.98
C PRO A 720 -6.00 21.81 -10.66
N LYS A 721 -6.22 20.54 -10.32
CA LYS A 721 -5.50 19.38 -10.84
C LYS A 721 -3.96 19.51 -10.83
N THR A 722 -3.37 20.18 -9.83
CA THR A 722 -1.91 20.30 -9.76
C THR A 722 -1.28 18.90 -9.78
N PRO A 723 -0.39 18.62 -10.76
CA PRO A 723 0.39 17.39 -10.85
C PRO A 723 1.29 17.19 -9.62
N MET A 724 1.20 16.04 -8.95
CA MET A 724 2.00 15.71 -7.76
C MET A 724 2.78 14.42 -7.97
N VAL A 725 3.99 14.37 -7.43
CA VAL A 725 4.85 13.17 -7.41
C VAL A 725 5.35 12.94 -5.99
N SER A 726 5.17 11.73 -5.47
CA SER A 726 5.93 11.24 -4.31
C SER A 726 7.05 10.34 -4.80
N VAL A 727 8.17 10.38 -4.08
CA VAL A 727 9.28 9.43 -4.22
C VAL A 727 9.66 8.95 -2.81
N LYS A 728 9.67 7.64 -2.57
CA LYS A 728 10.25 7.03 -1.34
C LYS A 728 11.50 6.26 -1.72
N ARG A 729 12.57 6.41 -0.93
CA ARG A 729 13.87 5.77 -1.17
C ARG A 729 14.35 5.01 0.05
N ASN A 730 14.83 3.80 -0.17
CA ASN A 730 15.21 2.87 0.88
C ASN A 730 16.54 2.19 0.52
N ARG A 731 17.43 2.04 1.51
CA ARG A 731 18.66 1.26 1.37
C ARG A 731 18.30 -0.23 1.34
N ASN A 732 18.69 -0.92 0.27
CA ASN A 732 18.41 -2.35 0.09
C ASN A 732 19.64 -3.17 -0.33
N THR A 733 20.85 -2.61 -0.24
CA THR A 733 22.10 -3.20 -0.76
C THR A 733 22.32 -4.67 -0.38
N ARG A 734 21.93 -5.07 0.84
CA ARG A 734 22.14 -6.42 1.39
C ARG A 734 20.93 -6.99 2.12
N LEU A 735 20.07 -6.12 2.66
CA LEU A 735 18.90 -6.48 3.45
C LEU A 735 17.64 -6.19 2.65
N GLY A 736 16.61 -7.00 2.91
CA GLY A 736 15.26 -6.82 2.41
C GLY A 736 14.36 -6.35 3.53
N HIS A 737 13.33 -5.59 3.17
CA HIS A 737 12.33 -5.09 4.10
C HIS A 737 10.94 -5.33 3.49
N PHE A 738 10.15 -6.20 4.10
CA PHE A 738 8.86 -6.65 3.55
C PHE A 738 7.70 -5.90 4.23
N GLY A 739 6.60 -5.61 3.53
CA GLY A 739 5.53 -4.81 4.12
C GLY A 739 5.94 -3.37 4.50
N GLU A 740 6.95 -2.81 3.85
CA GLU A 740 7.33 -1.41 3.99
C GLU A 740 6.18 -0.49 3.58
N MET A 741 5.97 0.60 4.32
CA MET A 741 4.87 1.53 4.06
C MET A 741 5.37 2.89 3.59
N ALA A 742 4.63 3.51 2.69
CA ALA A 742 4.96 4.75 2.00
C ALA A 742 3.68 5.58 1.82
N SER A 743 3.38 6.48 2.76
CA SER A 743 2.18 7.31 2.65
C SER A 743 2.40 8.73 3.16
N TRP A 744 1.53 9.63 2.73
CA TRP A 744 1.52 11.05 3.07
C TRP A 744 0.27 11.38 3.88
N GLN A 745 0.47 11.72 5.14
CA GLN A 745 -0.56 12.20 6.06
C GLN A 745 -0.45 13.73 6.12
N MET A 746 -1.17 14.40 5.23
CA MET A 746 -1.09 15.84 5.01
C MET A 746 -2.26 16.59 5.67
N ARG A 747 -2.06 17.87 5.95
CA ARG A 747 -3.12 18.83 6.29
C ARG A 747 -3.00 20.08 5.44
N GLY A 748 -4.14 20.59 5.01
CA GLY A 748 -4.21 21.81 4.22
C GLY A 748 -5.52 22.56 4.41
N VAL A 749 -5.59 23.72 3.75
CA VAL A 749 -6.74 24.61 3.77
C VAL A 749 -7.16 24.97 2.34
N PRO A 750 -8.45 25.29 2.08
CA PRO A 750 -8.86 25.86 0.80
C PRO A 750 -8.17 27.21 0.53
N PHE A 751 -7.61 27.37 -0.68
CA PHE A 751 -6.84 28.57 -1.04
C PHE A 751 -7.55 29.92 -0.77
N PRO A 752 -8.85 30.10 -1.07
CA PRO A 752 -9.54 31.37 -0.80
C PRO A 752 -9.57 31.75 0.69
N ALA A 753 -9.73 30.76 1.58
CA ALA A 753 -9.73 30.97 3.02
C ALA A 753 -8.33 31.35 3.53
N HIS A 754 -7.29 30.69 3.02
CA HIS A 754 -5.90 31.02 3.34
C HIS A 754 -5.52 32.45 2.91
N ARG A 755 -5.88 32.82 1.67
CA ARG A 755 -5.61 34.17 1.14
C ARG A 755 -6.29 35.27 1.95
N ALA A 756 -7.51 35.02 2.45
CA ALA A 756 -8.19 35.96 3.35
C ALA A 756 -7.45 36.13 4.67
N GLN A 757 -7.07 35.03 5.34
CA GLN A 757 -6.32 35.08 6.60
C GLN A 757 -4.97 35.79 6.46
N LEU A 758 -4.25 35.62 5.35
CA LEU A 758 -3.01 36.34 5.05
C LEU A 758 -3.24 37.85 4.85
N ALA A 759 -4.36 38.25 4.28
CA ALA A 759 -4.72 39.67 4.13
C ALA A 759 -5.06 40.30 5.50
N ASP A 760 -5.86 39.60 6.32
CA ASP A 760 -6.22 40.03 7.68
C ASP A 760 -4.98 40.17 8.57
N ARG A 761 -4.03 39.22 8.52
CA ARG A 761 -2.74 39.32 9.24
C ARG A 761 -1.90 40.50 8.79
N LYS A 762 -1.83 40.78 7.49
CA LYS A 762 -1.10 41.96 6.98
C LYS A 762 -1.75 43.26 7.45
N ALA A 763 -3.08 43.35 7.43
CA ALA A 763 -3.80 44.49 7.99
C ALA A 763 -3.57 44.64 9.51
N ALA A 764 -3.54 43.54 10.25
CA ALA A 764 -3.26 43.52 11.69
C ALA A 764 -1.86 44.03 12.05
N VAL A 765 -0.84 43.70 11.24
CA VAL A 765 0.53 44.19 11.43
C VAL A 765 0.63 45.66 11.08
N VAL A 766 0.06 46.10 9.95
CA VAL A 766 0.02 47.51 9.53
C VAL A 766 -0.75 48.40 10.51
N ALA A 767 -1.74 47.85 11.24
CA ALA A 767 -2.46 48.58 12.29
C ALA A 767 -1.73 48.62 13.65
N ARG A 768 -0.57 47.97 13.77
CA ARG A 768 0.28 47.94 14.99
C ARG A 768 1.64 48.61 14.80
N SER A 769 1.97 49.03 13.58
CA SER A 769 3.12 49.82 13.17
C SER A 769 2.75 51.29 12.98
#